data_AF-A0A3G8C6F1-F1
#
_entry.id   AF-A0A3G8C6F1-F1
#
_cell.length_a   1.000
_cell.length_b   1.000
_cell.length_c   1.000
_cell.angle_alpha   90.00
_cell.angle_beta   90.00
_cell.angle_gamma   90.00
#
_symmetry.space_group_name_H-M   'P 1'
#
loop_
_entity.id
_entity.type
_entity.pdbx_description
1 polymer ?
#
loop_
_entity_poly.entity_id
_entity_poly.type
_entity_poly.pdbx_seq_one_letter_code
_entity_poly.pdbx_strand_id
1 'polypeptide(L)'
;MSGSHLGHATVSVLSLIEDHLESGTSITVSSLGGVRAIESEADIVARAPYLDIFACLASEAELQDTEVLDALLLRGFAETDNACSFRDAANTVISSSSLRERISARLTKALELRVENRSEPMQNLLAAYALEALFRLALTGVISKFSPLRIMASLDSDPDGIFAAHAAKLTGAAFHVWRDDELLATLDRLRNTTEAEGEASFELGLAHLSLALDAESIDKVLLELETAYTLLKRAQHTDDDRADATAYCFAIDLVRGFWREASELELRPSLQGLTKAVSDRARQLNRYQLPDWLETRSDRDIQWTRLVIATQRAASDLQKPSWLKAWSVMEQLLIVYDADSSFQTQGGLGRLLQPRIEASFVRERGLLGHLDELLSENSWMQVHADTSNLLRARITQLKDGSVPAGKSSGASPYPQLLRALNYDRLPPEISVAAAEALEQALCTRIGRERRIANPIVQKLLRGMGTALTQCLDYENEVRADFDEMMLQIILFCQSRQDAGVKELGDRGNYLRDPDATEFDLQNDLWQWLAGNFPSCDLKTEVEGVATGRADIYAGFGTHRLIIEMKRHHGHLDKDAARKYCNQAGAYQNTNVKLGFLGILEIVERSDPPASLEECVWYESFVPHGSQVTRHLVTFRVPGNLRSPSSLSPKTNKPKKKV
;
A
#
# COMPACT_ATOMS: atom_id res chain seq x y z
N MET A 1 63.78 -34.45 -26.91
CA MET A 1 63.36 -33.15 -27.46
C MET A 1 61.98 -33.31 -28.07
N SER A 2 60.95 -32.89 -27.34
CA SER A 2 59.59 -32.57 -27.80
C SER A 2 58.81 -32.25 -26.53
N GLY A 3 58.99 -31.03 -26.03
CA GLY A 3 58.24 -30.52 -24.88
C GLY A 3 56.94 -29.92 -25.39
N SER A 4 55.82 -30.59 -25.12
CA SER A 4 54.48 -30.05 -25.32
C SER A 4 54.20 -29.02 -24.23
N HIS A 5 54.41 -27.74 -24.54
CA HIS A 5 53.78 -26.65 -23.80
C HIS A 5 52.28 -26.64 -24.12
N LEU A 6 51.50 -27.43 -23.38
CA LEU A 6 50.07 -27.19 -23.22
C LEU A 6 49.94 -26.05 -22.22
N GLY A 7 49.77 -24.83 -22.73
CA GLY A 7 49.28 -23.72 -21.93
C GLY A 7 47.87 -24.07 -21.45
N HIS A 8 47.68 -24.18 -20.14
CA HIS A 8 46.35 -24.13 -19.55
C HIS A 8 45.76 -22.76 -19.94
N ALA A 9 44.79 -22.74 -20.85
CA ALA A 9 43.97 -21.56 -21.03
C ALA A 9 43.20 -21.35 -19.72
N THR A 10 43.60 -20.36 -18.94
CA THR A 10 42.80 -19.85 -17.82
C THR A 10 41.44 -19.44 -18.39
N VAL A 11 40.40 -20.17 -17.98
CA VAL A 11 39.01 -19.87 -18.33
C VAL A 11 38.67 -18.51 -17.72
N SER A 12 38.12 -17.58 -18.52
CA SER A 12 37.84 -16.22 -18.05
C SER A 12 36.59 -16.19 -17.16
N VAL A 13 36.49 -15.16 -16.32
CA VAL A 13 35.32 -14.99 -15.43
C VAL A 13 34.05 -14.81 -16.24
N LEU A 14 34.13 -14.09 -17.37
CA LEU A 14 32.98 -13.89 -18.26
C LEU A 14 32.50 -15.19 -18.91
N SER A 15 33.40 -16.06 -19.37
CA SER A 15 32.97 -17.33 -19.97
C SER A 15 32.31 -18.24 -18.94
N LEU A 16 32.74 -18.21 -17.69
CA LEU A 16 32.09 -18.95 -16.61
C LEU A 16 30.68 -18.41 -16.31
N ILE A 17 30.49 -17.09 -16.35
CA ILE A 17 29.16 -16.48 -16.20
C ILE A 17 28.23 -16.95 -17.32
N GLU A 18 28.70 -16.88 -18.57
CA GLU A 18 27.93 -17.31 -19.74
C GLU A 18 27.54 -18.79 -19.66
N ASP A 19 28.49 -19.67 -19.31
CA ASP A 19 28.24 -21.10 -19.11
C ASP A 19 27.19 -21.36 -18.00
N HIS A 20 27.24 -20.60 -16.90
CA HIS A 20 26.26 -20.72 -15.82
C HIS A 20 24.86 -20.25 -16.24
N LEU A 21 24.78 -19.15 -16.99
CA LEU A 21 23.52 -18.62 -17.50
C LEU A 21 22.89 -19.58 -18.52
N GLU A 22 23.68 -20.16 -19.42
CA GLU A 22 23.21 -21.16 -20.40
C GLU A 22 22.75 -22.47 -19.73
N SER A 23 23.45 -22.90 -18.68
CA SER A 23 23.12 -24.13 -17.94
C SER A 23 22.04 -23.93 -16.86
N GLY A 24 21.64 -22.70 -16.58
CA GLY A 24 20.67 -22.37 -15.52
C GLY A 24 21.16 -22.73 -14.11
N THR A 25 22.47 -22.74 -13.89
CA THR A 25 23.08 -23.12 -12.61
C THR A 25 23.39 -21.90 -11.74
N SER A 26 23.43 -22.07 -10.42
CA SER A 26 23.66 -20.98 -9.47
C SER A 26 25.09 -20.42 -9.58
N ILE A 27 25.22 -19.11 -9.74
CA ILE A 27 26.50 -18.41 -9.80
C ILE A 27 26.95 -18.08 -8.37
N THR A 28 28.18 -18.47 -8.02
CA THR A 28 28.80 -18.18 -6.72
C THR A 28 30.24 -17.70 -6.92
N VAL A 29 30.82 -17.02 -5.92
CA VAL A 29 32.23 -16.60 -5.99
C VAL A 29 33.17 -17.78 -6.29
N SER A 30 32.90 -18.95 -5.68
CA SER A 30 33.69 -20.16 -5.92
C SER A 30 33.52 -20.72 -7.34
N SER A 31 32.31 -20.65 -7.91
CA SER A 31 32.07 -21.17 -9.26
C SER A 31 32.72 -20.31 -10.35
N LEU A 32 33.01 -19.04 -10.05
CA LEU A 32 33.76 -18.11 -10.91
C LEU A 32 35.29 -18.18 -10.73
N GLY A 33 35.81 -19.21 -10.06
CA GLY A 33 37.25 -19.36 -9.81
C GLY A 33 37.78 -18.60 -8.58
N GLY A 34 36.87 -18.07 -7.74
CA GLY A 34 37.20 -17.38 -6.50
C GLY A 34 37.40 -15.87 -6.66
N VAL A 35 37.44 -15.16 -5.53
CA VAL A 35 37.53 -13.68 -5.50
C VAL A 35 38.77 -13.13 -6.23
N ARG A 36 39.89 -13.86 -6.20
CA ARG A 36 41.14 -13.46 -6.88
C ARG A 36 41.04 -13.51 -8.40
N ALA A 37 40.28 -14.46 -8.95
CA ALA A 37 40.05 -14.54 -10.39
C ALA A 37 39.22 -13.33 -10.85
N ILE A 38 38.15 -13.02 -10.10
CA ILE A 38 37.32 -11.83 -10.30
C ILE A 38 38.15 -10.55 -10.21
N GLU A 39 39.00 -10.41 -9.19
CA GLU A 39 39.88 -9.25 -9.00
C GLU A 39 40.87 -9.09 -10.17
N SER A 40 41.45 -10.20 -10.66
CA SER A 40 42.41 -10.17 -11.76
C SER A 40 41.81 -9.73 -13.10
N GLU A 41 40.50 -9.87 -13.27
CA GLU A 41 39.75 -9.46 -14.46
C GLU A 41 38.84 -8.25 -14.21
N ALA A 42 39.01 -7.53 -13.09
CA ALA A 42 38.09 -6.48 -12.64
C ALA A 42 37.82 -5.38 -13.70
N ASP A 43 38.81 -5.01 -14.52
CA ASP A 43 38.66 -4.02 -15.60
C ASP A 43 37.64 -4.47 -16.65
N ILE A 44 37.71 -5.74 -17.04
CA ILE A 44 36.88 -6.33 -18.09
C ILE A 44 35.48 -6.60 -17.52
N VAL A 45 35.45 -7.15 -16.31
CA VAL A 45 34.24 -7.54 -15.61
C VAL A 45 33.37 -6.32 -15.26
N ALA A 46 33.96 -5.21 -14.82
CA ALA A 46 33.20 -4.00 -14.47
C ALA A 46 32.42 -3.38 -15.65
N ARG A 47 32.87 -3.62 -16.90
CA ARG A 47 32.23 -3.12 -18.12
C ARG A 47 31.29 -4.13 -18.78
N ALA A 48 31.28 -5.36 -18.28
CA ALA A 48 30.46 -6.43 -18.82
C ALA A 48 28.97 -6.19 -18.53
N PRO A 49 28.05 -6.78 -19.31
CA PRO A 49 26.60 -6.61 -19.16
C PRO A 49 26.01 -7.43 -18.00
N TYR A 50 26.78 -7.64 -16.93
CA TYR A 50 26.47 -8.56 -15.82
C TYR A 50 26.57 -7.89 -14.44
N LEU A 51 26.41 -6.57 -14.38
CA LEU A 51 26.55 -5.81 -13.13
C LEU A 51 25.56 -6.27 -12.03
N ASP A 52 24.38 -6.70 -12.44
CA ASP A 52 23.32 -7.27 -11.60
C ASP A 52 23.78 -8.55 -10.90
N ILE A 53 24.52 -9.42 -11.60
CA ILE A 53 25.10 -10.64 -11.03
C ILE A 53 26.13 -10.28 -9.95
N PHE A 54 26.98 -9.29 -10.20
CA PHE A 54 27.95 -8.82 -9.19
C PHE A 54 27.28 -8.14 -8.00
N ALA A 55 26.14 -7.48 -8.20
CA ALA A 55 25.35 -6.96 -7.09
C ALA A 55 24.78 -8.08 -6.21
N CYS A 56 24.30 -9.18 -6.82
CA CYS A 56 23.85 -10.36 -6.10
C CYS A 56 25.01 -11.00 -5.31
N LEU A 57 26.16 -11.22 -5.96
CA LEU A 57 27.35 -11.78 -5.31
C LEU A 57 27.83 -10.89 -4.15
N ALA A 58 27.85 -9.57 -4.31
CA ALA A 58 28.21 -8.64 -3.25
C ALA A 58 27.20 -8.65 -2.09
N SER A 59 25.90 -8.89 -2.39
CA SER A 59 24.87 -8.97 -1.36
C SER A 59 24.98 -10.22 -0.49
N GLU A 60 25.50 -11.32 -1.06
CA GLU A 60 25.69 -12.63 -0.41
C GLU A 60 27.15 -12.89 0.01
N ALA A 61 28.04 -11.90 -0.17
CA ALA A 61 29.47 -12.06 0.03
C ALA A 61 29.84 -12.42 1.48
N GLU A 62 30.78 -13.35 1.63
CA GLU A 62 31.45 -13.61 2.89
C GLU A 62 32.32 -12.41 3.30
N LEU A 63 32.52 -12.19 4.61
CA LEU A 63 33.29 -11.07 5.18
C LEU A 63 34.69 -10.88 4.55
N GLN A 64 35.32 -11.96 4.11
CA GLN A 64 36.65 -11.94 3.48
C GLN A 64 36.64 -11.42 2.03
N ASP A 65 35.50 -11.51 1.34
CA ASP A 65 35.34 -11.15 -0.06
C ASP A 65 34.63 -9.80 -0.25
N THR A 66 33.99 -9.27 0.81
CA THR A 66 33.18 -8.04 0.72
C THR A 66 33.94 -6.84 0.17
N GLU A 67 35.20 -6.64 0.54
CA GLU A 67 35.94 -5.44 0.12
C GLU A 67 36.18 -5.43 -1.40
N VAL A 68 36.58 -6.57 -1.96
CA VAL A 68 36.85 -6.73 -3.39
C VAL A 68 35.56 -6.63 -4.20
N LEU A 69 34.49 -7.31 -3.75
CA LEU A 69 33.20 -7.30 -4.44
C LEU A 69 32.51 -5.94 -4.37
N ASP A 70 32.57 -5.26 -3.21
CA ASP A 70 32.04 -3.90 -3.07
C ASP A 70 32.82 -2.92 -3.96
N ALA A 71 34.15 -3.05 -4.08
CA ALA A 71 34.98 -2.22 -4.96
C ALA A 71 34.66 -2.47 -6.45
N LEU A 72 34.52 -3.73 -6.85
CA LEU A 72 34.13 -4.10 -8.21
C LEU A 72 32.73 -3.55 -8.56
N LEU A 73 31.77 -3.70 -7.65
CA LEU A 73 30.41 -3.23 -7.85
C LEU A 73 30.36 -1.71 -8.00
N LEU A 74 31.07 -0.96 -7.14
CA LEU A 74 31.18 0.50 -7.26
C LEU A 74 31.82 0.93 -8.58
N ARG A 75 32.83 0.19 -9.04
CA ARG A 75 33.46 0.42 -10.33
C ARG A 75 32.52 0.11 -11.49
N GLY A 76 31.74 -0.96 -11.40
CA GLY A 76 30.72 -1.29 -12.38
C GLY A 76 29.66 -0.19 -12.50
N PHE A 77 29.17 0.35 -11.37
CA PHE A 77 28.30 1.52 -11.38
C PHE A 77 28.97 2.76 -12.01
N ALA A 78 30.29 2.90 -11.93
CA ALA A 78 31.03 4.01 -12.55
C ALA A 78 31.32 3.80 -14.05
N GLU A 79 31.47 2.56 -14.52
CA GLU A 79 31.99 2.26 -15.88
C GLU A 79 31.06 1.49 -16.81
N THR A 80 30.01 0.80 -16.34
CA THR A 80 29.10 0.03 -17.22
C THR A 80 28.35 0.92 -18.21
N ASP A 81 28.15 0.41 -19.43
CA ASP A 81 27.30 1.01 -20.46
C ASP A 81 25.96 0.25 -20.63
N ASN A 82 25.73 -0.81 -19.86
CA ASN A 82 24.50 -1.61 -19.95
C ASN A 82 23.45 -1.12 -18.94
N ALA A 83 22.47 -0.37 -19.45
CA ALA A 83 21.42 0.24 -18.64
C ALA A 83 20.51 -0.77 -17.90
N CYS A 84 20.26 -1.96 -18.46
CA CYS A 84 19.45 -2.99 -17.81
C CYS A 84 20.16 -3.54 -16.57
N SER A 85 21.39 -4.04 -16.74
CA SER A 85 22.20 -4.55 -15.63
C SER A 85 22.47 -3.49 -14.57
N PHE A 86 22.61 -2.22 -14.97
CA PHE A 86 22.73 -1.08 -14.04
C PHE A 86 21.49 -0.93 -13.17
N ARG A 87 20.30 -0.95 -13.78
CA ARG A 87 19.02 -0.80 -13.07
C ARG A 87 18.77 -1.98 -12.13
N ASP A 88 19.05 -3.20 -12.58
CA ASP A 88 18.85 -4.41 -11.80
C ASP A 88 19.86 -4.50 -10.64
N ALA A 89 21.12 -4.14 -10.87
CA ALA A 89 22.10 -3.99 -9.81
C ALA A 89 21.67 -2.95 -8.76
N ALA A 90 21.13 -1.80 -9.19
CA ALA A 90 20.62 -0.78 -8.28
C ALA A 90 19.45 -1.33 -7.45
N ASN A 91 18.55 -2.10 -8.06
CA ASN A 91 17.47 -2.79 -7.34
C ASN A 91 18.00 -3.73 -6.26
N THR A 92 18.99 -4.56 -6.60
CA THR A 92 19.62 -5.50 -5.64
C THR A 92 20.26 -4.76 -4.46
N VAL A 93 20.98 -3.67 -4.74
CA VAL A 93 21.54 -2.82 -3.67
C VAL A 93 20.41 -2.27 -2.81
N ILE A 94 19.39 -1.64 -3.40
CA ILE A 94 18.29 -1.02 -2.64
C ILE A 94 17.56 -2.04 -1.74
N SER A 95 17.39 -3.27 -2.20
CA SER A 95 16.71 -4.33 -1.45
C SER A 95 17.56 -4.93 -0.32
N SER A 96 18.89 -4.97 -0.47
CA SER A 96 19.79 -5.53 0.54
C SER A 96 20.17 -4.49 1.61
N SER A 97 19.75 -4.68 2.86
CA SER A 97 20.12 -3.79 3.97
C SER A 97 21.62 -3.80 4.25
N SER A 98 22.24 -4.99 4.27
CA SER A 98 23.67 -5.15 4.55
C SER A 98 24.54 -4.51 3.46
N LEU A 99 24.18 -4.67 2.18
CA LEU A 99 24.93 -4.07 1.08
C LEU A 99 24.83 -2.54 1.10
N ARG A 100 23.63 -1.99 1.35
CA ARG A 100 23.42 -0.53 1.48
C ARG A 100 24.33 0.09 2.52
N GLU A 101 24.37 -0.46 3.72
CA GLU A 101 25.18 0.09 4.82
C GLU A 101 26.67 0.15 4.45
N ARG A 102 27.17 -0.81 3.67
CA ARG A 102 28.59 -0.88 3.27
C ARG A 102 28.97 0.05 2.12
N ILE A 103 28.09 0.23 1.14
CA ILE A 103 28.46 0.89 -0.13
C ILE A 103 27.76 2.23 -0.37
N SER A 104 26.62 2.51 0.25
CA SER A 104 25.76 3.64 -0.15
C SER A 104 26.47 4.99 -0.18
N ALA A 105 27.37 5.30 0.77
CA ALA A 105 28.10 6.56 0.77
C ALA A 105 29.05 6.73 -0.45
N ARG A 106 29.71 5.64 -0.88
CA ARG A 106 30.57 5.64 -2.07
C ARG A 106 29.74 5.57 -3.35
N LEU A 107 28.67 4.78 -3.32
CA LEU A 107 27.74 4.62 -4.43
C LEU A 107 27.05 5.95 -4.76
N THR A 108 26.64 6.73 -3.76
CA THR A 108 26.05 8.06 -3.98
C THR A 108 26.93 8.92 -4.87
N LYS A 109 28.24 9.00 -4.59
CA LYS A 109 29.16 9.80 -5.42
C LYS A 109 29.25 9.28 -6.86
N ALA A 110 29.29 7.96 -7.04
CA ALA A 110 29.31 7.35 -8.37
C ALA A 110 28.02 7.65 -9.15
N LEU A 111 26.86 7.56 -8.49
CA LEU A 111 25.56 7.87 -9.08
C LEU A 111 25.44 9.36 -9.41
N GLU A 112 25.89 10.26 -8.53
CA GLU A 112 25.90 11.72 -8.80
C GLU A 112 26.72 12.05 -10.06
N LEU A 113 27.92 11.46 -10.20
CA LEU A 113 28.75 11.62 -11.39
C LEU A 113 28.08 11.06 -12.65
N ARG A 114 27.36 9.94 -12.54
CA ARG A 114 26.57 9.39 -13.65
C ARG A 114 25.43 10.31 -14.07
N VAL A 115 24.77 10.96 -13.12
CA VAL A 115 23.72 11.93 -13.44
C VAL A 115 24.29 13.17 -14.14
N GLU A 116 25.50 13.61 -13.78
CA GLU A 116 26.18 14.73 -14.42
C GLU A 116 26.64 14.41 -15.85
N ASN A 117 27.00 13.15 -16.13
CA ASN A 117 27.45 12.73 -17.45
C ASN A 117 26.28 12.40 -18.40
N ARG A 118 25.92 13.37 -19.24
CA ARG A 118 24.74 13.33 -20.14
C ARG A 118 25.10 13.64 -21.60
N SER A 119 26.24 13.16 -22.09
CA SER A 119 26.73 13.54 -23.44
C SER A 119 26.15 12.71 -24.58
N GLU A 120 25.67 11.50 -24.30
CA GLU A 120 25.18 10.55 -25.31
C GLU A 120 23.83 9.93 -24.90
N PRO A 121 23.00 9.43 -25.84
CA PRO A 121 21.68 8.85 -25.53
C PRO A 121 21.70 7.73 -24.49
N MET A 122 22.71 6.84 -24.54
CA MET A 122 22.87 5.78 -23.53
C MET A 122 23.22 6.33 -22.15
N GLN A 123 24.04 7.38 -22.10
CA GLN A 123 24.40 8.06 -20.85
C GLN A 123 23.20 8.78 -20.26
N ASN A 124 22.31 9.33 -21.09
CA ASN A 124 21.04 9.91 -20.63
C ASN A 124 20.13 8.88 -19.94
N LEU A 125 20.06 7.66 -20.47
CA LEU A 125 19.31 6.56 -19.83
C LEU A 125 19.96 6.11 -18.51
N LEU A 126 21.28 5.97 -18.49
CA LEU A 126 22.03 5.65 -17.27
C LEU A 126 21.91 6.74 -16.21
N ALA A 127 21.95 8.02 -16.60
CA ALA A 127 21.70 9.16 -15.73
C ALA A 127 20.28 9.11 -15.13
N ALA A 128 19.27 8.71 -15.92
CA ALA A 128 17.90 8.57 -15.45
C ALA A 128 17.79 7.48 -14.37
N TYR A 129 18.40 6.32 -14.60
CA TYR A 129 18.45 5.23 -13.62
C TYR A 129 19.32 5.57 -12.40
N ALA A 130 20.39 6.34 -12.58
CA ALA A 130 21.21 6.81 -11.47
C ALA A 130 20.43 7.78 -10.56
N LEU A 131 19.66 8.70 -11.15
CA LEU A 131 18.77 9.59 -10.40
C LEU A 131 17.66 8.81 -9.67
N GLU A 132 17.06 7.80 -10.32
CA GLU A 132 16.10 6.91 -9.67
C GLU A 132 16.72 6.16 -8.47
N ALA A 133 17.94 5.63 -8.64
CA ALA A 133 18.65 4.94 -7.57
C ALA A 133 18.96 5.88 -6.39
N LEU A 134 19.41 7.11 -6.64
CA LEU A 134 19.61 8.14 -5.61
C LEU A 134 18.31 8.46 -4.87
N PHE A 135 17.22 8.69 -5.61
CA PHE A 135 15.90 8.95 -5.03
C PHE A 135 15.46 7.81 -4.12
N ARG A 136 15.52 6.56 -4.60
CA ARG A 136 15.08 5.39 -3.84
C ARG A 136 15.99 5.09 -2.64
N LEU A 137 17.30 5.24 -2.77
CA LEU A 137 18.21 5.12 -1.63
C LEU A 137 17.89 6.18 -0.55
N ALA A 138 17.56 7.41 -0.95
CA ALA A 138 17.16 8.46 -0.01
C ALA A 138 15.83 8.13 0.70
N LEU A 139 14.87 7.49 0.03
CA LEU A 139 13.63 7.02 0.67
C LEU A 139 13.89 5.98 1.77
N THR A 140 14.98 5.22 1.67
CA THR A 140 15.36 4.25 2.72
C THR A 140 16.01 4.89 3.95
N GLY A 141 16.39 6.17 3.88
CA GLY A 141 17.06 6.89 4.96
C GLY A 141 18.56 6.62 5.09
N VAL A 142 19.14 5.73 4.26
CA VAL A 142 20.58 5.40 4.29
C VAL A 142 21.44 6.55 3.73
N ILE A 143 20.87 7.33 2.80
CA ILE A 143 21.52 8.53 2.27
C ILE A 143 20.65 9.76 2.51
N SER A 144 21.27 10.94 2.50
CA SER A 144 20.57 12.21 2.70
C SER A 144 19.61 12.51 1.54
N LYS A 145 18.38 12.89 1.86
CA LYS A 145 17.40 13.40 0.88
C LYS A 145 17.90 14.60 0.07
N PHE A 146 18.86 15.36 0.62
CA PHE A 146 19.40 16.55 -0.04
C PHE A 146 20.26 16.22 -1.28
N SER A 147 20.77 15.00 -1.43
CA SER A 147 21.56 14.61 -2.61
C SER A 147 20.69 14.58 -3.88
N PRO A 148 19.63 13.76 -3.97
CA PRO A 148 18.73 13.79 -5.12
C PRO A 148 17.97 15.12 -5.24
N LEU A 149 17.58 15.75 -4.13
CA LEU A 149 16.90 17.07 -4.16
C LEU A 149 17.74 18.14 -4.83
N ARG A 150 19.02 18.26 -4.48
CA ARG A 150 19.93 19.24 -5.09
C ARG A 150 19.96 19.07 -6.60
N ILE A 151 20.07 17.82 -7.08
CA ILE A 151 20.11 17.53 -8.50
C ILE A 151 18.79 17.95 -9.15
N MET A 152 17.64 17.52 -8.63
CA MET A 152 16.32 17.85 -9.16
C MET A 152 16.06 19.36 -9.16
N ALA A 153 16.38 20.05 -8.07
CA ALA A 153 16.27 21.50 -7.95
C ALA A 153 17.13 22.24 -8.99
N SER A 154 18.31 21.71 -9.31
CA SER A 154 19.24 22.29 -10.28
C SER A 154 18.97 21.98 -11.75
N LEU A 155 17.89 21.26 -12.07
CA LEU A 155 17.55 20.96 -13.46
C LEU A 155 17.06 22.23 -14.18
N ASP A 156 17.72 22.52 -15.30
CA ASP A 156 17.35 23.58 -16.25
C ASP A 156 16.28 23.09 -17.25
N SER A 157 15.85 23.94 -18.17
CA SER A 157 14.79 23.66 -19.16
C SER A 157 15.24 22.92 -20.41
N ASP A 158 16.51 22.50 -20.50
CA ASP A 158 17.08 21.78 -21.65
C ASP A 158 17.84 20.47 -21.29
N PRO A 159 17.31 19.59 -20.41
CA PRO A 159 17.83 18.24 -20.31
C PRO A 159 17.39 17.40 -21.53
N ASP A 160 18.28 16.58 -22.06
CA ASP A 160 17.98 15.74 -23.22
C ASP A 160 16.86 14.71 -22.96
N GLY A 161 15.87 14.72 -23.85
CA GLY A 161 14.94 13.61 -24.16
C GLY A 161 14.45 12.76 -22.99
N ILE A 162 14.83 11.48 -23.00
CA ILE A 162 14.36 10.44 -22.05
C ILE A 162 14.73 10.77 -20.60
N PHE A 163 15.88 11.43 -20.37
CA PHE A 163 16.28 11.82 -19.02
C PHE A 163 15.33 12.87 -18.45
N ALA A 164 14.94 13.87 -19.24
CA ALA A 164 14.04 14.94 -18.82
C ALA A 164 12.67 14.40 -18.38
N ALA A 165 12.07 13.50 -19.17
CA ALA A 165 10.80 12.86 -18.83
C ALA A 165 10.91 12.02 -17.53
N HIS A 166 11.97 11.22 -17.39
CA HIS A 166 12.19 10.43 -16.18
C HIS A 166 12.46 11.30 -14.96
N ALA A 167 13.21 12.38 -15.12
CA ALA A 167 13.49 13.36 -14.07
C ALA A 167 12.22 14.09 -13.63
N ALA A 168 11.32 14.44 -14.56
CA ALA A 168 10.02 15.03 -14.24
C ALA A 168 9.19 14.08 -13.36
N LYS A 169 9.10 12.80 -13.72
CA LYS A 169 8.44 11.76 -12.92
C LYS A 169 9.00 11.66 -11.51
N LEU A 170 10.32 11.61 -11.37
CA LEU A 170 11.00 11.52 -10.08
C LEU A 170 10.84 12.80 -9.25
N THR A 171 10.85 13.96 -9.88
CA THR A 171 10.65 15.27 -9.23
C THR A 171 9.25 15.37 -8.63
N GLY A 172 8.22 14.96 -9.37
CA GLY A 172 6.85 14.88 -8.82
C GLY A 172 6.71 13.85 -7.70
N ALA A 173 7.36 12.69 -7.82
CA ALA A 173 7.40 11.70 -6.74
C ALA A 173 8.08 12.24 -5.49
N ALA A 174 9.20 12.94 -5.65
CA ALA A 174 9.91 13.61 -4.58
C ALA A 174 9.06 14.68 -3.90
N PHE A 175 8.30 15.49 -4.65
CA PHE A 175 7.40 16.49 -4.07
C PHE A 175 6.36 15.85 -3.14
N HIS A 176 5.73 14.75 -3.55
CA HIS A 176 4.73 14.08 -2.72
C HIS A 176 5.29 13.47 -1.43
N VAL A 177 6.59 13.20 -1.37
CA VAL A 177 7.24 12.66 -0.17
C VAL A 177 7.85 13.75 0.70
N TRP A 178 8.49 14.76 0.10
CA TRP A 178 9.33 15.73 0.82
C TRP A 178 8.74 17.13 0.91
N ARG A 179 7.72 17.46 0.12
CA ARG A 179 7.01 18.75 0.14
C ARG A 179 7.93 19.97 -0.03
N ASP A 180 8.86 19.87 -0.97
CA ASP A 180 9.79 20.96 -1.29
C ASP A 180 9.26 21.79 -2.47
N ASP A 181 9.00 23.07 -2.25
CA ASP A 181 8.40 23.97 -3.24
C ASP A 181 9.31 24.24 -4.44
N GLU A 182 10.64 24.10 -4.29
CA GLU A 182 11.58 24.28 -5.40
C GLU A 182 11.34 23.26 -6.52
N LEU A 183 10.83 22.08 -6.16
CA LEU A 183 10.47 21.03 -7.13
C LEU A 183 9.30 21.43 -8.03
N LEU A 184 8.39 22.28 -7.56
CA LEU A 184 7.31 22.82 -8.41
C LEU A 184 7.89 23.71 -9.49
N ALA A 185 8.86 24.56 -9.13
CA ALA A 185 9.57 25.41 -10.09
C ALA A 185 10.40 24.57 -11.08
N THR A 186 11.02 23.47 -10.63
CA THR A 186 11.69 22.52 -11.52
C THR A 186 10.71 21.91 -12.52
N LEU A 187 9.57 21.39 -12.07
CA LEU A 187 8.56 20.80 -12.96
C LEU A 187 8.04 21.82 -13.98
N ASP A 188 7.86 23.08 -13.56
CA ASP A 188 7.46 24.16 -14.46
C ASP A 188 8.52 24.45 -15.54
N ARG A 189 9.81 24.39 -15.17
CA ARG A 189 10.92 24.50 -16.14
C ARG A 189 10.96 23.32 -17.12
N LEU A 190 10.87 22.08 -16.60
CA LEU A 190 10.90 20.85 -17.40
C LEU A 190 9.71 20.76 -18.36
N ARG A 191 8.59 21.42 -18.05
CA ARG A 191 7.43 21.50 -18.95
C ARG A 191 7.74 22.23 -20.26
N ASN A 192 8.81 23.02 -20.33
CA ASN A 192 9.25 23.68 -21.56
C ASN A 192 10.13 22.79 -22.44
N THR A 193 10.49 21.59 -21.98
CA THR A 193 11.20 20.57 -22.76
C THR A 193 10.18 19.69 -23.47
N THR A 194 10.20 19.62 -24.80
CA THR A 194 9.19 18.92 -25.62
C THR A 194 8.96 17.47 -25.18
N GLU A 195 10.04 16.73 -24.90
CA GLU A 195 10.01 15.32 -24.54
C GLU A 195 9.53 15.08 -23.10
N ALA A 196 9.63 16.09 -22.22
CA ALA A 196 9.18 16.01 -20.83
C ALA A 196 7.85 16.72 -20.59
N GLU A 197 7.33 17.48 -21.57
CA GLU A 197 6.16 18.34 -21.41
C GLU A 197 4.96 17.57 -20.85
N GLY A 198 4.66 16.39 -21.40
CA GLY A 198 3.55 15.54 -20.96
C GLY A 198 3.71 15.08 -19.51
N GLU A 199 4.87 14.52 -19.16
CA GLU A 199 5.15 14.00 -17.81
C GLU A 199 5.27 15.11 -16.77
N ALA A 200 5.95 16.20 -17.09
CA ALA A 200 6.09 17.37 -16.23
C ALA A 200 4.75 18.06 -15.98
N SER A 201 3.91 18.20 -17.01
CA SER A 201 2.54 18.73 -16.84
C SER A 201 1.71 17.83 -15.95
N PHE A 202 1.80 16.52 -16.13
CA PHE A 202 1.06 15.56 -15.31
C PHE A 202 1.48 15.61 -13.84
N GLU A 203 2.78 15.50 -13.56
CA GLU A 203 3.30 15.50 -12.19
C GLU A 203 3.09 16.84 -11.49
N LEU A 204 3.22 17.97 -12.20
CA LEU A 204 2.88 19.28 -11.66
C LEU A 204 1.38 19.38 -11.38
N GLY A 205 0.53 18.81 -12.25
CA GLY A 205 -0.91 18.71 -12.02
C GLY A 205 -1.27 17.94 -10.75
N LEU A 206 -0.61 16.80 -10.51
CA LEU A 206 -0.77 16.04 -9.26
C LEU A 206 -0.26 16.80 -8.03
N ALA A 207 0.82 17.56 -8.18
CA ALA A 207 1.34 18.40 -7.11
C ALA A 207 0.33 19.49 -6.71
N HIS A 208 -0.24 20.21 -7.69
CA HIS A 208 -1.30 21.20 -7.45
C HIS A 208 -2.58 20.57 -6.91
N LEU A 209 -2.96 19.38 -7.38
CA LEU A 209 -4.07 18.63 -6.79
C LEU A 209 -3.81 18.40 -5.30
N SER A 210 -2.61 17.97 -4.92
CA SER A 210 -2.28 17.80 -3.50
C SER A 210 -2.26 19.12 -2.72
N LEU A 211 -1.80 20.23 -3.31
CA LEU A 211 -1.87 21.55 -2.67
C LEU A 211 -3.32 21.98 -2.46
N ALA A 212 -4.22 21.64 -3.38
CA ALA A 212 -5.65 21.89 -3.22
C ALA A 212 -6.23 21.12 -2.04
N LEU A 213 -5.84 19.85 -1.89
CA LEU A 213 -6.28 19.01 -0.77
C LEU A 213 -5.81 19.53 0.59
N ASP A 214 -4.65 20.19 0.63
CA ASP A 214 -4.05 20.73 1.85
C ASP A 214 -4.34 22.23 2.05
N ALA A 215 -5.17 22.84 1.21
CA ALA A 215 -5.43 24.28 1.27
C ALA A 215 -6.39 24.69 2.40
N GLU A 216 -6.07 25.81 3.06
CA GLU A 216 -6.83 26.32 4.21
C GLU A 216 -8.10 27.12 3.83
N SER A 217 -8.22 27.56 2.57
CA SER A 217 -9.34 28.40 2.10
C SER A 217 -9.98 27.83 0.84
N ILE A 218 -11.31 27.99 0.71
CA ILE A 218 -12.07 27.53 -0.47
C ILE A 218 -11.55 28.17 -1.75
N ASP A 219 -11.21 29.45 -1.73
CA ASP A 219 -10.68 30.16 -2.89
C ASP A 219 -9.35 29.55 -3.37
N LYS A 220 -8.47 29.19 -2.42
CA LYS A 220 -7.22 28.50 -2.74
C LYS A 220 -7.48 27.08 -3.24
N VAL A 221 -8.37 26.31 -2.60
CA VAL A 221 -8.74 24.97 -3.08
C VAL A 221 -9.21 25.05 -4.55
N LEU A 222 -10.12 25.96 -4.87
CA LEU A 222 -10.66 26.10 -6.22
C LEU A 222 -9.60 26.56 -7.24
N LEU A 223 -8.70 27.46 -6.84
CA LEU A 223 -7.58 27.91 -7.67
C LEU A 223 -6.64 26.75 -8.00
N GLU A 224 -6.21 26.00 -6.98
CA GLU A 224 -5.28 24.89 -7.14
C GLU A 224 -5.91 23.73 -7.95
N LEU A 225 -7.22 23.46 -7.78
CA LEU A 225 -7.94 22.49 -8.62
C LEU A 225 -8.05 22.94 -10.09
N GLU A 226 -8.21 24.23 -10.36
CA GLU A 226 -8.23 24.75 -11.74
C GLU A 226 -6.84 24.65 -12.39
N THR A 227 -5.79 24.99 -11.64
CA THR A 227 -4.40 24.84 -12.09
C THR A 227 -4.09 23.37 -12.39
N ALA A 228 -4.44 22.47 -11.47
CA ALA A 228 -4.29 21.03 -11.66
C ALA A 228 -5.03 20.54 -12.91
N TYR A 229 -6.28 20.97 -13.10
CA TYR A 229 -7.08 20.62 -14.27
C TYR A 229 -6.42 21.06 -15.57
N THR A 230 -5.94 22.30 -15.64
CA THR A 230 -5.30 22.87 -16.84
C THR A 230 -4.02 22.11 -17.19
N LEU A 231 -3.22 21.76 -16.19
CA LEU A 231 -1.97 21.01 -16.36
C LEU A 231 -2.23 19.57 -16.81
N LEU A 232 -3.19 18.89 -16.20
CA LEU A 232 -3.59 17.53 -16.59
C LEU A 232 -4.16 17.52 -18.01
N LYS A 233 -4.97 18.52 -18.36
CA LYS A 233 -5.45 18.72 -19.74
C LYS A 233 -4.27 18.87 -20.70
N ARG A 234 -3.26 19.66 -20.35
CA ARG A 234 -2.07 19.81 -21.20
C ARG A 234 -1.34 18.47 -21.38
N ALA A 235 -1.16 17.70 -20.31
CA ALA A 235 -0.58 16.36 -20.39
C ALA A 235 -1.34 15.43 -21.36
N GLN A 236 -2.68 15.48 -21.35
CA GLN A 236 -3.51 14.74 -22.31
C GLN A 236 -3.30 15.16 -23.76
N HIS A 237 -3.12 16.47 -24.02
CA HIS A 237 -2.93 16.97 -25.39
C HIS A 237 -1.54 16.62 -25.95
N THR A 238 -0.55 16.46 -25.06
CA THR A 238 0.82 16.08 -25.45
C THR A 238 0.93 14.56 -25.65
N ASP A 239 0.17 13.76 -24.89
CA ASP A 239 0.19 12.29 -24.96
C ASP A 239 -1.25 11.74 -24.84
N ASP A 240 -1.80 11.31 -25.97
CA ASP A 240 -3.18 10.80 -26.09
C ASP A 240 -3.41 9.49 -25.29
N ASP A 241 -2.35 8.76 -24.94
CA ASP A 241 -2.43 7.49 -24.20
C ASP A 241 -2.51 7.69 -22.67
N ARG A 242 -2.58 8.94 -22.18
CA ARG A 242 -2.69 9.32 -20.76
C ARG A 242 -4.10 9.15 -20.19
N ALA A 243 -4.51 7.89 -20.10
CA ALA A 243 -5.74 7.49 -19.41
C ALA A 243 -5.75 7.93 -17.93
N ASP A 244 -4.57 8.09 -17.30
CA ASP A 244 -4.44 8.59 -15.94
C ASP A 244 -4.74 10.08 -15.81
N ALA A 245 -4.14 10.94 -16.64
CA ALA A 245 -4.46 12.37 -16.67
C ALA A 245 -5.96 12.59 -16.91
N THR A 246 -6.55 11.75 -17.76
CA THR A 246 -7.99 11.72 -18.04
C THR A 246 -8.83 11.38 -16.82
N ALA A 247 -8.45 10.37 -16.06
CA ALA A 247 -9.16 10.02 -14.83
C ALA A 247 -9.14 11.21 -13.84
N TYR A 248 -7.98 11.83 -13.64
CA TYR A 248 -7.86 12.96 -12.72
C TYR A 248 -8.66 14.20 -13.17
N CYS A 249 -8.71 14.50 -14.47
CA CYS A 249 -9.57 15.59 -14.97
C CYS A 249 -11.04 15.36 -14.65
N PHE A 250 -11.57 14.16 -14.90
CA PHE A 250 -12.96 13.84 -14.59
C PHE A 250 -13.23 13.82 -13.07
N ALA A 251 -12.28 13.36 -12.26
CA ALA A 251 -12.39 13.42 -10.80
C ALA A 251 -12.51 14.87 -10.30
N ILE A 252 -11.68 15.78 -10.82
CA ILE A 252 -11.75 17.22 -10.51
C ILE A 252 -13.11 17.80 -10.95
N ASP A 253 -13.58 17.48 -12.16
CA ASP A 253 -14.89 17.94 -12.65
C ASP A 253 -16.04 17.47 -11.76
N LEU A 254 -15.97 16.24 -11.24
CA LEU A 254 -16.98 15.68 -10.34
C LEU A 254 -17.01 16.37 -8.97
N VAL A 255 -15.84 16.63 -8.37
CA VAL A 255 -15.73 17.39 -7.12
C VAL A 255 -16.23 18.82 -7.29
N ARG A 256 -15.81 19.51 -8.36
CA ARG A 256 -16.23 20.89 -8.65
C ARG A 256 -17.72 20.97 -8.99
N GLY A 257 -18.24 20.00 -9.75
CA GLY A 257 -19.66 19.90 -10.07
C GLY A 257 -20.49 19.67 -8.81
N PHE A 258 -20.04 18.78 -7.92
CA PHE A 258 -20.71 18.56 -6.64
C PHE A 258 -20.77 19.84 -5.79
N TRP A 259 -19.64 20.57 -5.68
CA TRP A 259 -19.58 21.87 -5.01
C TRP A 259 -20.56 22.90 -5.59
N ARG A 260 -20.71 22.93 -6.92
CA ARG A 260 -21.64 23.83 -7.64
C ARG A 260 -23.11 23.38 -7.59
N GLU A 261 -23.44 22.43 -6.71
CA GLU A 261 -24.77 21.85 -6.57
C GLU A 261 -25.31 21.14 -7.84
N ALA A 262 -24.43 20.69 -8.75
CA ALA A 262 -24.85 19.95 -9.93
C ALA A 262 -25.62 18.67 -9.57
N SER A 263 -26.60 18.34 -10.40
CA SER A 263 -27.44 17.14 -10.29
C SER A 263 -26.69 15.87 -10.71
N GLU A 264 -27.23 14.71 -10.32
CA GLU A 264 -26.69 13.41 -10.75
C GLU A 264 -26.60 13.29 -12.28
N LEU A 265 -27.59 13.82 -13.00
CA LEU A 265 -27.64 13.80 -14.47
C LEU A 265 -26.51 14.62 -15.10
N GLU A 266 -26.18 15.76 -14.52
CA GLU A 266 -25.08 16.63 -14.97
C GLU A 266 -23.71 16.04 -14.64
N LEU A 267 -23.59 15.29 -13.54
CA LEU A 267 -22.35 14.61 -13.13
C LEU A 267 -22.12 13.29 -13.88
N ARG A 268 -23.17 12.69 -14.44
CA ARG A 268 -23.11 11.36 -15.09
C ARG A 268 -22.10 11.25 -16.24
N PRO A 269 -21.97 12.22 -17.17
CA PRO A 269 -20.98 12.14 -18.23
C PRO A 269 -19.55 12.07 -17.69
N SER A 270 -19.23 12.86 -16.66
CA SER A 270 -17.90 12.85 -16.04
C SER A 270 -17.62 11.52 -15.34
N LEU A 271 -18.61 10.92 -14.66
CA LEU A 271 -18.41 9.60 -14.07
C LEU A 271 -18.17 8.52 -15.14
N GLN A 272 -18.95 8.52 -16.22
CA GLN A 272 -18.75 7.58 -17.32
C GLN A 272 -17.37 7.73 -17.96
N GLY A 273 -16.93 8.98 -18.13
CA GLY A 273 -15.57 9.30 -18.59
C GLY A 273 -14.50 8.77 -17.64
N LEU A 274 -14.67 8.96 -16.32
CA LEU A 274 -13.77 8.45 -15.29
C LEU A 274 -13.70 6.92 -15.33
N THR A 275 -14.83 6.22 -15.31
CA THR A 275 -14.86 4.75 -15.31
C THR A 275 -14.14 4.17 -16.52
N LYS A 276 -14.33 4.78 -17.70
CA LYS A 276 -13.60 4.40 -18.92
C LYS A 276 -12.10 4.63 -18.76
N ALA A 277 -11.69 5.82 -18.32
CA ALA A 277 -10.29 6.17 -18.14
C ALA A 277 -9.56 5.26 -17.14
N VAL A 278 -10.20 4.95 -16.00
CA VAL A 278 -9.68 4.00 -15.00
C VAL A 278 -9.54 2.59 -15.58
N SER A 279 -10.52 2.14 -16.37
CA SER A 279 -10.46 0.83 -17.04
C SER A 279 -9.34 0.76 -18.08
N ASP A 280 -9.14 1.83 -18.84
CA ASP A 280 -8.08 1.93 -19.84
C ASP A 280 -6.69 1.93 -19.17
N ARG A 281 -6.53 2.67 -18.07
CA ARG A 281 -5.31 2.65 -17.24
C ARG A 281 -5.07 1.26 -16.64
N ALA A 282 -6.08 0.62 -16.06
CA ALA A 282 -5.94 -0.73 -15.50
C ALA A 282 -5.49 -1.74 -16.56
N ARG A 283 -5.97 -1.61 -17.80
CA ARG A 283 -5.52 -2.44 -18.93
C ARG A 283 -4.07 -2.18 -19.32
N GLN A 284 -3.61 -0.92 -19.26
CA GLN A 284 -2.20 -0.57 -19.49
C GLN A 284 -1.30 -1.15 -18.38
N LEU A 285 -1.69 -0.98 -17.11
CA LEU A 285 -0.93 -1.49 -15.96
C LEU A 285 -0.92 -3.02 -15.87
N ASN A 286 -1.99 -3.72 -16.23
CA ASN A 286 -1.99 -5.19 -16.25
C ASN A 286 -1.03 -5.79 -17.30
N ARG A 287 -0.52 -4.99 -18.25
CA ARG A 287 0.50 -5.41 -19.21
C ARG A 287 1.93 -5.19 -18.70
N TYR A 288 2.12 -4.35 -17.69
CA TYR A 288 3.43 -3.96 -17.18
C TYR A 288 3.44 -3.92 -15.65
N GLN A 289 4.28 -4.72 -15.00
CA GLN A 289 4.42 -4.67 -13.56
C GLN A 289 4.93 -3.27 -13.13
N LEU A 290 4.15 -2.57 -12.31
CA LEU A 290 4.58 -1.31 -11.70
C LEU A 290 5.77 -1.60 -10.77
N PRO A 291 6.82 -0.75 -10.80
CA PRO A 291 7.87 -0.82 -9.79
C PRO A 291 7.27 -0.65 -8.40
N ASP A 292 7.70 -1.46 -7.43
CA ASP A 292 7.16 -1.48 -6.05
C ASP A 292 7.14 -0.08 -5.39
N TRP A 293 8.09 0.80 -5.73
CA TRP A 293 8.16 2.16 -5.19
C TRP A 293 7.07 3.12 -5.72
N LEU A 294 6.42 2.77 -6.83
CA LEU A 294 5.29 3.50 -7.42
C LEU A 294 3.92 2.94 -7.00
N GLU A 295 3.86 1.78 -6.31
CA GLU A 295 2.60 1.12 -5.93
C GLU A 295 1.70 2.02 -5.06
N THR A 296 2.28 2.81 -4.15
CA THR A 296 1.53 3.76 -3.29
C THR A 296 0.71 4.80 -4.06
N ARG A 297 1.02 5.04 -5.34
CA ARG A 297 0.23 5.91 -6.22
C ARG A 297 -1.02 5.20 -6.76
N SER A 298 -0.97 3.89 -6.96
CA SER A 298 -2.13 3.08 -7.38
C SER A 298 -3.22 3.06 -6.30
N ASP A 299 -2.83 3.03 -5.02
CA ASP A 299 -3.78 3.09 -3.90
C ASP A 299 -4.60 4.39 -3.89
N ARG A 300 -3.95 5.51 -4.28
CA ARG A 300 -4.64 6.80 -4.42
C ARG A 300 -5.65 6.82 -5.56
N ASP A 301 -5.35 6.17 -6.68
CA ASP A 301 -6.29 6.06 -7.81
C ASP A 301 -7.58 5.32 -7.39
N ILE A 302 -7.45 4.28 -6.55
CA ILE A 302 -8.58 3.54 -5.96
C ILE A 302 -9.39 4.44 -5.04
N GLN A 303 -8.73 5.19 -4.16
CA GLN A 303 -9.41 6.13 -3.25
C GLN A 303 -10.20 7.20 -4.01
N TRP A 304 -9.63 7.76 -5.07
CA TRP A 304 -10.31 8.71 -5.95
C TRP A 304 -11.53 8.10 -6.62
N THR A 305 -11.42 6.88 -7.14
CA THR A 305 -12.55 6.18 -7.77
C THR A 305 -13.69 5.97 -6.78
N ARG A 306 -13.38 5.50 -5.55
CA ARG A 306 -14.36 5.29 -4.49
C ARG A 306 -15.06 6.60 -4.10
N LEU A 307 -14.30 7.67 -3.86
CA LEU A 307 -14.83 8.98 -3.46
C LEU A 307 -15.78 9.54 -4.53
N VAL A 308 -15.39 9.46 -5.79
CA VAL A 308 -16.16 10.05 -6.89
C VAL A 308 -17.48 9.32 -7.13
N ILE A 309 -17.49 7.98 -7.05
CA ILE A 309 -18.72 7.18 -7.12
C ILE A 309 -19.66 7.54 -5.96
N ALA A 310 -19.12 7.64 -4.74
CA ALA A 310 -19.89 8.04 -3.57
C ALA A 310 -20.45 9.47 -3.71
N THR A 311 -19.65 10.40 -4.26
CA THR A 311 -20.04 11.80 -4.49
C THR A 311 -21.21 11.92 -5.47
N GLN A 312 -21.21 11.14 -6.55
CA GLN A 312 -22.33 11.14 -7.50
C GLN A 312 -23.62 10.60 -6.87
N ARG A 313 -23.53 9.48 -6.12
CA ARG A 313 -24.69 8.90 -5.41
C ARG A 313 -25.23 9.88 -4.36
N ALA A 314 -24.34 10.50 -3.59
CA ALA A 314 -24.66 11.56 -2.66
C ALA A 314 -25.42 12.72 -3.33
N ALA A 315 -25.02 13.14 -4.53
CA ALA A 315 -25.71 14.20 -5.26
C ALA A 315 -27.18 13.87 -5.56
N SER A 316 -27.48 12.61 -5.87
CA SER A 316 -28.84 12.10 -6.10
C SER A 316 -29.63 11.97 -4.81
N ASP A 317 -29.03 11.40 -3.77
CA ASP A 317 -29.71 11.13 -2.50
C ASP A 317 -30.00 12.41 -1.72
N LEU A 318 -29.13 13.43 -1.78
CA LEU A 318 -29.34 14.72 -1.12
C LEU A 318 -30.46 15.57 -1.75
N GLN A 319 -30.96 15.21 -2.94
CA GLN A 319 -32.13 15.85 -3.56
C GLN A 319 -33.45 15.26 -3.06
N LYS A 320 -33.42 14.09 -2.41
CA LYS A 320 -34.63 13.42 -1.92
C LYS A 320 -35.01 14.00 -0.56
N PRO A 321 -36.31 14.24 -0.29
CA PRO A 321 -36.76 14.75 1.01
C PRO A 321 -36.63 13.71 2.15
N SER A 322 -36.51 12.43 1.82
CA SER A 322 -36.36 11.30 2.75
C SER A 322 -35.82 10.06 2.03
N TRP A 323 -35.25 9.11 2.76
CA TRP A 323 -34.67 7.87 2.22
C TRP A 323 -35.40 6.62 2.71
N LEU A 324 -35.61 5.66 1.80
CA LEU A 324 -36.17 4.33 2.13
C LEU A 324 -35.15 3.41 2.83
N LYS A 325 -33.86 3.58 2.52
CA LYS A 325 -32.74 2.79 3.07
C LYS A 325 -31.74 3.73 3.74
N ALA A 326 -32.18 4.43 4.78
CA ALA A 326 -31.42 5.50 5.42
C ALA A 326 -30.02 5.07 5.87
N TRP A 327 -29.88 3.86 6.43
CA TRP A 327 -28.59 3.27 6.83
C TRP A 327 -27.55 3.31 5.70
N SER A 328 -27.83 2.64 4.58
CA SER A 328 -26.89 2.54 3.45
C SER A 328 -26.61 3.87 2.78
N VAL A 329 -27.60 4.75 2.71
CA VAL A 329 -27.40 6.11 2.17
C VAL A 329 -26.50 6.93 3.09
N MET A 330 -26.69 6.81 4.41
CA MET A 330 -25.87 7.53 5.38
C MET A 330 -24.41 7.07 5.35
N GLU A 331 -24.12 5.77 5.23
CA GLU A 331 -22.75 5.26 5.10
C GLU A 331 -22.03 5.89 3.91
N GLN A 332 -22.70 5.94 2.75
CA GLN A 332 -22.15 6.54 1.54
C GLN A 332 -21.93 8.05 1.70
N LEU A 333 -22.83 8.75 2.38
CA LEU A 333 -22.67 10.17 2.68
C LEU A 333 -21.51 10.45 3.63
N LEU A 334 -21.32 9.61 4.65
CA LEU A 334 -20.21 9.75 5.59
C LEU A 334 -18.85 9.52 4.93
N ILE A 335 -18.75 8.64 3.91
CA ILE A 335 -17.53 8.49 3.10
C ILE A 335 -17.17 9.81 2.40
N VAL A 336 -18.17 10.50 1.84
CA VAL A 336 -17.97 11.80 1.18
C VAL A 336 -17.68 12.90 2.21
N TYR A 337 -18.33 12.84 3.38
CA TYR A 337 -18.14 13.81 4.47
C TYR A 337 -16.75 13.69 5.14
N ASP A 338 -16.23 12.47 5.26
CA ASP A 338 -14.91 12.12 5.84
C ASP A 338 -13.82 11.95 4.78
N ALA A 339 -14.00 12.55 3.60
CA ALA A 339 -13.04 12.43 2.49
C ALA A 339 -11.61 12.83 2.91
N ASP A 340 -11.45 13.88 3.73
CA ASP A 340 -10.11 14.32 4.15
C ASP A 340 -9.36 13.28 4.99
N SER A 341 -10.06 12.54 5.85
CA SER A 341 -9.49 11.44 6.64
C SER A 341 -9.08 10.27 5.74
N SER A 342 -9.84 9.99 4.69
CA SER A 342 -9.53 8.94 3.71
C SER A 342 -8.27 9.26 2.91
N PHE A 343 -8.08 10.52 2.53
CA PHE A 343 -6.92 11.00 1.75
C PHE A 343 -5.75 11.51 2.62
N GLN A 344 -5.93 11.60 3.94
CA GLN A 344 -4.96 12.14 4.91
C GLN A 344 -4.56 13.59 4.60
N THR A 345 -5.56 14.44 4.32
CA THR A 345 -5.37 15.83 3.87
C THR A 345 -5.66 16.83 4.99
N GLN A 346 -5.24 18.08 4.82
CA GLN A 346 -5.48 19.15 5.82
C GLN A 346 -6.87 19.79 5.74
N GLY A 347 -7.86 19.13 5.14
CA GLY A 347 -9.25 19.59 5.15
C GLY A 347 -9.78 20.21 3.85
N GLY A 348 -8.98 20.24 2.77
CA GLY A 348 -9.36 20.90 1.52
C GLY A 348 -10.59 20.30 0.84
N LEU A 349 -10.77 18.98 0.87
CA LEU A 349 -11.95 18.32 0.28
C LEU A 349 -13.19 18.55 1.14
N GLY A 350 -13.08 18.43 2.45
CA GLY A 350 -14.19 18.65 3.36
C GLY A 350 -14.76 20.05 3.22
N ARG A 351 -13.91 21.06 2.98
CA ARG A 351 -14.34 22.43 2.69
C ARG A 351 -15.23 22.58 1.45
N LEU A 352 -15.09 21.70 0.45
CA LEU A 352 -15.94 21.67 -0.74
C LEU A 352 -17.14 20.74 -0.59
N LEU A 353 -16.96 19.57 0.03
CA LEU A 353 -17.96 18.51 0.03
C LEU A 353 -18.96 18.66 1.19
N GLN A 354 -18.49 19.01 2.39
CA GLN A 354 -19.31 19.09 3.60
C GLN A 354 -20.44 20.14 3.51
N PRO A 355 -20.23 21.37 2.97
CA PRO A 355 -21.26 22.40 3.00
C PRO A 355 -22.57 22.00 2.30
N ARG A 356 -22.48 21.30 1.16
CA ARG A 356 -23.66 20.82 0.44
C ARG A 356 -24.42 19.76 1.24
N ILE A 357 -23.70 18.86 1.90
CA ILE A 357 -24.27 17.83 2.78
C ILE A 357 -24.97 18.52 3.97
N GLU A 358 -24.23 19.35 4.73
CA GLU A 358 -24.74 20.09 5.89
C GLU A 358 -26.01 20.89 5.54
N ALA A 359 -26.00 21.63 4.43
CA ALA A 359 -27.13 22.45 3.98
C ALA A 359 -28.37 21.60 3.66
N SER A 360 -28.22 20.42 3.07
CA SER A 360 -29.34 19.53 2.79
C SER A 360 -30.00 18.99 4.06
N PHE A 361 -29.23 18.66 5.11
CA PHE A 361 -29.80 18.26 6.41
C PHE A 361 -30.49 19.42 7.15
N VAL A 362 -30.03 20.66 6.96
CA VAL A 362 -30.70 21.84 7.52
C VAL A 362 -32.03 22.09 6.80
N ARG A 363 -32.05 21.95 5.48
CA ARG A 363 -33.22 22.17 4.62
C ARG A 363 -34.29 21.09 4.79
N GLU A 364 -33.91 19.82 4.80
CA GLU A 364 -34.82 18.69 4.80
C GLU A 364 -34.91 18.03 6.18
N ARG A 365 -36.03 18.24 6.88
CA ARG A 365 -36.25 17.66 8.23
C ARG A 365 -36.23 16.13 8.24
N GLY A 366 -36.64 15.49 7.14
CA GLY A 366 -36.64 14.03 7.02
C GLY A 366 -35.23 13.44 7.10
N LEU A 367 -34.24 14.10 6.49
CA LEU A 367 -32.85 13.66 6.52
C LEU A 367 -32.25 13.75 7.92
N LEU A 368 -32.52 14.85 8.64
CA LEU A 368 -32.09 14.98 10.02
C LEU A 368 -32.75 13.94 10.93
N GLY A 369 -34.04 13.64 10.71
CA GLY A 369 -34.73 12.58 11.44
C GLY A 369 -34.03 11.22 11.29
N HIS A 370 -33.62 10.87 10.08
CA HIS A 370 -32.84 9.64 9.82
C HIS A 370 -31.49 9.64 10.54
N LEU A 371 -30.77 10.77 10.59
CA LEU A 371 -29.51 10.88 11.32
C LEU A 371 -29.70 10.72 12.83
N ASP A 372 -30.73 11.36 13.40
CA ASP A 372 -31.05 11.25 14.82
C ASP A 372 -31.47 9.82 15.21
N GLU A 373 -32.23 9.15 14.36
CA GLU A 373 -32.62 7.75 14.55
C GLU A 373 -31.40 6.81 14.51
N LEU A 374 -30.53 6.96 13.50
CA LEU A 374 -29.30 6.17 13.41
C LEU A 374 -28.34 6.42 14.59
N LEU A 375 -28.19 7.67 15.05
CA LEU A 375 -27.39 7.99 16.24
C LEU A 375 -27.94 7.39 17.53
N SER A 376 -29.24 7.05 17.58
CA SER A 376 -29.84 6.35 18.71
C SER A 376 -29.62 4.83 18.67
N GLU A 377 -29.16 4.28 17.54
CA GLU A 377 -28.86 2.87 17.38
C GLU A 377 -27.44 2.51 17.84
N ASN A 378 -27.34 1.57 18.79
CA ASN A 378 -26.06 1.17 19.38
C ASN A 378 -25.06 0.58 18.37
N SER A 379 -25.53 -0.12 17.33
CA SER A 379 -24.68 -0.69 16.27
C SER A 379 -24.05 0.39 15.40
N TRP A 380 -24.79 1.45 15.09
CA TRP A 380 -24.31 2.59 14.29
C TRP A 380 -23.24 3.37 15.05
N MET A 381 -23.47 3.63 16.33
CA MET A 381 -22.55 4.33 17.21
C MET A 381 -21.19 3.61 17.39
N GLN A 382 -21.11 2.29 17.21
CA GLN A 382 -19.84 1.59 17.32
C GLN A 382 -18.91 1.81 16.12
N VAL A 383 -19.48 2.05 14.92
CA VAL A 383 -18.71 2.10 13.67
C VAL A 383 -18.59 3.53 13.12
N HIS A 384 -19.62 4.35 13.30
CA HIS A 384 -19.76 5.65 12.65
C HIS A 384 -20.00 6.83 13.61
N ALA A 385 -19.82 6.63 14.93
CA ALA A 385 -20.11 7.65 15.93
C ALA A 385 -19.39 8.97 15.65
N ASP A 386 -18.08 8.95 15.42
CA ASP A 386 -17.28 10.18 15.34
C ASP A 386 -17.75 11.10 14.21
N THR A 387 -17.82 10.58 12.98
CA THR A 387 -18.23 11.36 11.80
C THR A 387 -19.71 11.75 11.85
N SER A 388 -20.58 10.87 12.36
CA SER A 388 -22.02 11.17 12.49
C SER A 388 -22.28 12.26 13.53
N ASN A 389 -21.60 12.20 14.68
CA ASN A 389 -21.69 13.21 15.74
C ASN A 389 -21.13 14.55 15.27
N LEU A 390 -20.02 14.55 14.53
CA LEU A 390 -19.47 15.75 13.91
C LEU A 390 -20.51 16.41 12.98
N LEU A 391 -21.07 15.65 12.03
CA LEU A 391 -22.11 16.14 11.13
C LEU A 391 -23.30 16.69 11.91
N ARG A 392 -23.75 15.97 12.94
CA ARG A 392 -24.90 16.38 13.77
C ARG A 392 -24.64 17.68 14.53
N ALA A 393 -23.46 17.83 15.12
CA ALA A 393 -23.05 19.04 15.83
C ALA A 393 -22.98 20.25 14.88
N ARG A 394 -22.46 20.05 13.67
CA ARG A 394 -22.40 21.08 12.62
C ARG A 394 -23.79 21.53 12.17
N ILE A 395 -24.73 20.60 11.97
CA ILE A 395 -26.12 20.91 11.65
C ILE A 395 -26.77 21.76 12.76
N THR A 396 -26.52 21.44 14.04
CA THR A 396 -27.00 22.26 15.18
C THR A 396 -26.46 23.68 15.12
N GLN A 397 -25.14 23.83 14.95
CA GLN A 397 -24.48 25.15 14.89
C GLN A 397 -25.05 26.03 13.77
N LEU A 398 -25.34 25.44 12.61
CA LEU A 398 -25.94 26.14 11.47
C LEU A 398 -27.40 26.55 11.74
N LYS A 399 -28.20 25.70 12.39
CA LYS A 399 -29.59 26.01 12.76
C LYS A 399 -29.68 27.12 13.80
N ASP A 400 -28.74 27.15 14.74
CA ASP A 400 -28.70 28.16 15.81
C ASP A 400 -28.13 29.52 15.34
N GLY A 401 -27.78 29.65 14.05
CA GLY A 401 -27.30 30.90 13.45
C GLY A 401 -25.91 31.35 13.91
N SER A 402 -25.18 30.47 14.61
CA SER A 402 -23.85 30.75 15.18
C SER A 402 -22.73 30.82 14.14
N VAL A 403 -22.95 30.28 12.93
CA VAL A 403 -22.03 30.32 11.79
C VAL A 403 -22.83 30.51 10.49
N PRO A 404 -22.46 31.46 9.59
CA PRO A 404 -23.11 31.57 8.28
C PRO A 404 -22.92 30.31 7.44
N ALA A 405 -23.98 29.85 6.78
CA ALA A 405 -23.90 28.79 5.77
C ALA A 405 -22.88 29.20 4.68
N GLY A 406 -21.88 28.34 4.44
CA GLY A 406 -20.80 28.58 3.48
C GLY A 406 -19.47 29.08 4.07
N LYS A 407 -19.41 29.43 5.36
CA LYS A 407 -18.13 29.58 6.08
C LYS A 407 -17.99 28.41 7.04
N SER A 408 -17.15 27.43 6.71
CA SER A 408 -16.63 26.54 7.75
C SER A 408 -15.91 27.42 8.77
N SER A 409 -16.48 27.53 9.98
CA SER A 409 -15.67 27.90 11.14
C SER A 409 -14.50 26.93 11.12
N GLY A 410 -13.29 27.47 10.94
CA GLY A 410 -12.13 26.73 10.45
C GLY A 410 -12.04 25.33 11.02
N ALA A 411 -11.93 24.32 10.14
CA ALA A 411 -11.58 22.96 10.55
C ALA A 411 -10.49 23.05 11.62
N SER A 412 -10.71 22.40 12.76
CA SER A 412 -9.73 22.39 13.84
C SER A 412 -8.37 22.02 13.24
N PRO A 413 -7.28 22.74 13.51
CA PRO A 413 -5.96 22.43 12.96
C PRO A 413 -5.39 21.08 13.43
N TYR A 414 -6.12 20.35 14.29
CA TYR A 414 -5.67 19.08 14.90
C TYR A 414 -6.76 17.97 14.80
N PRO A 415 -7.21 17.61 13.59
CA PRO A 415 -8.32 16.67 13.42
C PRO A 415 -8.00 15.25 13.94
N GLN A 416 -6.76 14.76 13.75
CA GLN A 416 -6.39 13.41 14.19
C GLN A 416 -6.26 13.32 15.70
N LEU A 417 -5.75 14.37 16.34
CA LEU A 417 -5.63 14.48 17.78
C LEU A 417 -6.99 14.57 18.47
N LEU A 418 -7.91 15.37 17.93
CA LEU A 418 -9.28 15.43 18.44
C LEU A 418 -9.99 14.08 18.30
N ARG A 419 -9.79 13.40 17.18
CA ARG A 419 -10.31 12.04 16.95
C ARG A 419 -9.72 11.03 17.93
N ALA A 420 -8.41 11.06 18.14
CA ALA A 420 -7.73 10.14 19.07
C ALA A 420 -8.15 10.35 20.53
N LEU A 421 -8.50 11.58 20.90
CA LEU A 421 -8.92 11.94 22.26
C LEU A 421 -10.44 11.90 22.46
N ASN A 422 -11.21 11.74 21.38
CA ASN A 422 -12.67 11.83 21.37
C ASN A 422 -13.20 13.14 22.01
N TYR A 423 -12.59 14.27 21.63
CA TYR A 423 -12.98 15.61 22.09
C TYR A 423 -13.44 16.50 20.92
N ASP A 424 -14.41 17.37 21.20
CA ASP A 424 -14.89 18.37 20.23
C ASP A 424 -13.93 19.54 20.05
N ARG A 425 -13.09 19.83 21.06
CA ARG A 425 -12.08 20.90 21.07
C ARG A 425 -10.90 20.51 21.96
N LEU A 426 -9.72 21.07 21.67
CA LEU A 426 -8.55 20.83 22.49
C LEU A 426 -8.73 21.41 23.90
N PRO A 427 -8.41 20.63 24.95
CA PRO A 427 -8.32 21.16 26.30
C PRO A 427 -7.32 22.32 26.37
N PRO A 428 -7.63 23.41 27.10
CA PRO A 428 -6.76 24.59 27.20
C PRO A 428 -5.39 24.30 27.85
N GLU A 429 -5.23 23.14 28.49
CA GLU A 429 -3.96 22.68 29.06
C GLU A 429 -2.95 22.20 28.00
N ILE A 430 -3.41 21.87 26.78
CA ILE A 430 -2.53 21.43 25.69
C ILE A 430 -2.02 22.66 24.95
N SER A 431 -0.71 22.91 25.06
CA SER A 431 -0.07 23.99 24.29
C SER A 431 -0.14 23.72 22.78
N VAL A 432 -0.21 24.79 21.97
CA VAL A 432 -0.21 24.74 20.50
C VAL A 432 0.94 23.90 19.94
N ALA A 433 2.16 24.09 20.45
CA ALA A 433 3.33 23.31 20.01
C ALA A 433 3.22 21.81 20.32
N ALA A 434 2.59 21.45 21.44
CA ALA A 434 2.34 20.06 21.78
C ALA A 434 1.23 19.45 20.90
N ALA A 435 0.18 20.21 20.61
CA ALA A 435 -0.89 19.80 19.70
C ALA A 435 -0.37 19.56 18.28
N GLU A 436 0.47 20.47 17.75
CA GLU A 436 1.12 20.31 16.44
C GLU A 436 2.02 19.07 16.39
N ALA A 437 2.85 18.87 17.41
CA ALA A 437 3.75 17.71 17.48
C ALA A 437 2.97 16.38 17.58
N LEU A 438 1.89 16.34 18.36
CA LEU A 438 1.03 15.17 18.50
C LEU A 438 0.23 14.89 17.23
N GLU A 439 -0.31 15.92 16.58
CA GLU A 439 -1.01 15.79 15.30
C GLU A 439 -0.07 15.23 14.22
N GLN A 440 1.14 15.80 14.08
CA GLN A 440 2.15 15.29 13.15
C GLN A 440 2.55 13.85 13.46
N ALA A 441 2.71 13.50 14.75
CA ALA A 441 3.04 12.13 15.16
C ALA A 441 1.91 11.14 14.84
N LEU A 442 0.65 11.53 15.04
CA LEU A 442 -0.54 10.72 14.71
C LEU A 442 -0.68 10.54 13.19
N CYS A 443 -0.57 11.62 12.40
CA CYS A 443 -0.55 11.55 10.94
C CYS A 443 0.57 10.64 10.43
N THR A 444 1.77 10.74 11.02
CA THR A 444 2.92 9.88 10.67
C THR A 444 2.68 8.43 11.04
N ARG A 445 2.05 8.16 12.18
CA ARG A 445 1.72 6.79 12.63
C ARG A 445 0.64 6.15 11.77
N ILE A 446 -0.44 6.86 11.49
CA ILE A 446 -1.54 6.41 10.60
C ILE A 446 -1.01 6.20 9.16
N GLY A 447 -0.11 7.06 8.69
CA GLY A 447 0.58 6.89 7.40
C GLY A 447 1.55 5.69 7.37
N ARG A 448 2.12 5.29 8.51
CA ARG A 448 2.99 4.09 8.63
C ARG A 448 2.19 2.80 8.79
N GLU A 449 1.03 2.84 9.45
CA GLU A 449 0.15 1.68 9.63
C GLU A 449 -0.55 1.24 8.33
N ARG A 450 -0.63 2.12 7.30
CA ARG A 450 -1.26 1.82 6.00
C ARG A 450 -0.30 1.55 4.84
N ARG A 451 1.01 1.80 4.98
CA ARG A 451 1.99 1.17 4.09
C ARG A 451 2.12 -0.25 4.62
N ILE A 452 1.65 -1.26 3.90
CA ILE A 452 1.98 -2.65 4.23
C ILE A 452 3.49 -2.80 3.95
N ALA A 453 4.33 -2.35 4.88
CA ALA A 453 5.78 -2.34 4.77
C ALA A 453 6.37 -3.73 5.02
N ASN A 454 5.53 -4.71 5.40
CA ASN A 454 5.96 -6.07 5.66
C ASN A 454 6.03 -6.86 4.33
N PRO A 455 7.25 -7.16 3.83
CA PRO A 455 7.42 -7.88 2.56
C PRO A 455 6.82 -9.29 2.58
N ILE A 456 6.69 -9.91 3.76
CA ILE A 456 6.09 -11.23 3.93
C ILE A 456 4.58 -11.17 3.66
N VAL A 457 3.91 -10.15 4.20
CA VAL A 457 2.47 -9.93 3.97
C VAL A 457 2.20 -9.68 2.49
N GLN A 458 3.01 -8.84 1.84
CA GLN A 458 2.91 -8.59 0.40
C GLN A 458 3.13 -9.87 -0.44
N LYS A 459 4.15 -10.66 -0.09
CA LYS A 459 4.44 -11.94 -0.76
C LYS A 459 3.28 -12.92 -0.64
N LEU A 460 2.67 -13.03 0.55
CA LEU A 460 1.51 -13.88 0.78
C LEU A 460 0.30 -13.42 -0.04
N LEU A 461 -0.03 -12.13 -0.04
CA LEU A 461 -1.13 -11.57 -0.83
C LEU A 461 -0.95 -11.83 -2.33
N ARG A 462 0.25 -11.55 -2.86
CA ARG A 462 0.58 -11.77 -4.28
C ARG A 462 0.52 -13.26 -4.65
N GLY A 463 1.07 -14.12 -3.80
CA GLY A 463 1.05 -15.57 -3.99
C GLY A 463 -0.37 -16.16 -3.97
N MET A 464 -1.18 -15.77 -2.99
CA MET A 464 -2.57 -16.24 -2.88
C MET A 464 -3.45 -15.68 -4.00
N GLY A 465 -3.34 -14.38 -4.31
CA GLY A 465 -4.10 -13.76 -5.41
C GLY A 465 -3.80 -14.43 -6.76
N THR A 466 -2.54 -14.81 -7.00
CA THR A 466 -2.15 -15.58 -8.20
C THR A 466 -2.81 -16.96 -8.21
N ALA A 467 -2.79 -17.69 -7.09
CA ALA A 467 -3.40 -19.02 -7.00
C ALA A 467 -4.93 -18.99 -7.17
N LEU A 468 -5.59 -17.94 -6.67
CA LEU A 468 -7.04 -17.76 -6.71
C LEU A 468 -7.58 -17.41 -8.10
N THR A 469 -6.73 -16.98 -9.05
CA THR A 469 -7.14 -16.76 -10.46
C THR A 469 -7.70 -18.02 -11.14
N GLN A 470 -7.47 -19.20 -10.55
CA GLN A 470 -8.07 -20.46 -11.00
C GLN A 470 -9.57 -20.57 -10.69
N CYS A 471 -10.10 -19.74 -9.79
CA CYS A 471 -11.51 -19.71 -9.42
C CYS A 471 -12.29 -18.75 -10.32
N LEU A 472 -13.31 -19.25 -11.01
CA LEU A 472 -14.15 -18.44 -11.90
C LEU A 472 -14.94 -17.33 -11.18
N ASP A 473 -15.24 -17.51 -9.89
CA ASP A 473 -15.94 -16.50 -9.10
C ASP A 473 -15.01 -15.39 -8.57
N TYR A 474 -13.69 -15.56 -8.69
CA TYR A 474 -12.68 -14.60 -8.21
C TYR A 474 -12.44 -13.49 -9.24
N GLU A 475 -13.46 -12.68 -9.50
CA GLU A 475 -13.42 -11.56 -10.44
C GLU A 475 -14.10 -10.31 -9.86
N ASN A 476 -13.76 -9.14 -10.41
CA ASN A 476 -14.43 -7.85 -10.13
C ASN A 476 -14.60 -7.55 -8.62
N GLU A 477 -15.83 -7.29 -8.17
CA GLU A 477 -16.17 -6.96 -6.78
C GLU A 477 -15.82 -8.11 -5.82
N VAL A 478 -16.06 -9.37 -6.22
CA VAL A 478 -15.74 -10.55 -5.40
C VAL A 478 -14.24 -10.63 -5.13
N ARG A 479 -13.42 -10.33 -6.14
CA ARG A 479 -11.97 -10.29 -5.99
C ARG A 479 -11.54 -9.20 -5.00
N ALA A 480 -12.07 -7.99 -5.14
CA ALA A 480 -11.71 -6.87 -4.27
C ALA A 480 -12.09 -7.14 -2.80
N ASP A 481 -13.29 -7.65 -2.56
CA ASP A 481 -13.78 -7.96 -1.21
C ASP A 481 -13.04 -9.15 -0.59
N PHE A 482 -12.71 -10.16 -1.41
CA PHE A 482 -11.92 -11.31 -0.96
C PHE A 482 -10.46 -10.92 -0.63
N ASP A 483 -9.83 -10.07 -1.46
CA ASP A 483 -8.45 -9.61 -1.25
C ASP A 483 -8.32 -8.79 0.03
N GLU A 484 -9.30 -7.91 0.30
CA GLU A 484 -9.35 -7.15 1.54
C GLU A 484 -9.57 -8.08 2.75
N MET A 485 -10.50 -9.05 2.67
CA MET A 485 -10.69 -10.03 3.75
C MET A 485 -9.41 -10.83 4.03
N MET A 486 -8.72 -11.24 2.97
CA MET A 486 -7.46 -11.97 3.05
C MET A 486 -6.36 -11.13 3.69
N LEU A 487 -6.24 -9.84 3.34
CA LEU A 487 -5.33 -8.91 3.99
C LEU A 487 -5.60 -8.83 5.49
N GLN A 488 -6.85 -8.65 5.90
CA GLN A 488 -7.22 -8.54 7.31
C GLN A 488 -6.89 -9.81 8.09
N ILE A 489 -7.08 -10.99 7.48
CA ILE A 489 -6.73 -12.29 8.09
C ILE A 489 -5.22 -12.44 8.24
N ILE A 490 -4.43 -12.03 7.26
CA ILE A 490 -2.95 -12.10 7.34
C ILE A 490 -2.45 -11.15 8.44
N LEU A 491 -2.96 -9.92 8.49
CA LEU A 491 -2.62 -8.95 9.53
C LEU A 491 -3.05 -9.42 10.92
N PHE A 492 -4.19 -10.10 11.02
CA PHE A 492 -4.62 -10.75 12.26
C PHE A 492 -3.62 -11.82 12.70
N CYS A 493 -3.24 -12.74 11.80
CA CYS A 493 -2.27 -13.80 12.10
C CYS A 493 -0.92 -13.22 12.54
N GLN A 494 -0.45 -12.16 11.87
CA GLN A 494 0.74 -11.44 12.25
C GLN A 494 0.60 -10.85 13.66
N SER A 495 -0.48 -10.10 13.91
CA SER A 495 -0.74 -9.45 15.20
C SER A 495 -0.76 -10.45 16.36
N ARG A 496 -1.34 -11.63 16.18
CA ARG A 496 -1.42 -12.66 17.24
C ARG A 496 -0.10 -13.38 17.50
N GLN A 497 0.84 -13.35 16.55
CA GLN A 497 2.18 -13.87 16.76
C GLN A 497 3.13 -12.81 17.34
N ASP A 498 3.00 -11.54 16.93
CA ASP A 498 3.89 -10.45 17.33
C ASP A 498 3.53 -9.85 18.70
N ALA A 499 2.24 -9.75 19.04
CA ALA A 499 1.78 -8.95 20.17
C ALA A 499 1.96 -9.64 21.55
N GLY A 500 2.45 -8.87 22.51
CA GLY A 500 2.60 -9.32 23.89
C GLY A 500 1.26 -9.43 24.65
N VAL A 501 1.23 -10.19 25.77
CA VAL A 501 0.05 -10.31 26.65
C VAL A 501 -0.55 -8.95 27.03
N LYS A 502 0.32 -7.95 27.28
CA LYS A 502 -0.10 -6.60 27.67
C LYS A 502 -0.75 -5.80 26.54
N GLU A 503 -0.41 -6.09 25.29
CA GLU A 503 -0.90 -5.37 24.10
C GLU A 503 -2.25 -5.92 23.63
N LEU A 504 -2.45 -7.23 23.75
CA LEU A 504 -3.72 -7.89 23.42
C LEU A 504 -4.73 -7.85 24.57
N GLY A 505 -4.29 -7.56 25.80
CA GLY A 505 -5.12 -7.63 26.99
C GLY A 505 -5.78 -9.00 27.16
N ASP A 506 -6.99 -9.03 27.71
CA ASP A 506 -7.72 -10.29 27.97
C ASP A 506 -8.02 -11.09 26.70
N ARG A 507 -8.08 -10.42 25.53
CA ARG A 507 -8.38 -11.05 24.24
C ARG A 507 -7.26 -11.97 23.75
N GLY A 508 -6.03 -11.77 24.21
CA GLY A 508 -4.89 -12.63 23.86
C GLY A 508 -4.66 -13.78 24.82
N ASN A 509 -5.50 -13.96 25.85
CA ASN A 509 -5.30 -14.99 26.88
C ASN A 509 -5.38 -16.41 26.30
N TYR A 510 -6.33 -16.66 25.41
CA TYR A 510 -6.52 -17.98 24.78
C TYR A 510 -5.28 -18.44 23.99
N LEU A 511 -4.47 -17.52 23.47
CA LEU A 511 -3.23 -17.85 22.77
C LEU A 511 -2.20 -18.53 23.67
N ARG A 512 -2.35 -18.48 25.00
CA ARG A 512 -1.46 -19.11 25.98
C ARG A 512 -2.17 -20.14 26.85
N ASP A 513 -3.40 -20.48 26.49
CA ASP A 513 -4.21 -21.47 27.17
C ASP A 513 -4.16 -22.80 26.39
N PRO A 514 -3.65 -23.90 26.97
CA PRO A 514 -3.64 -25.21 26.32
C PRO A 514 -5.06 -25.77 26.09
N ASP A 515 -6.06 -25.26 26.81
CA ASP A 515 -7.45 -25.70 26.72
C ASP A 515 -8.31 -24.77 25.85
N ALA A 516 -7.71 -23.73 25.24
CA ALA A 516 -8.37 -22.78 24.35
C ALA A 516 -9.21 -23.49 23.27
N THR A 517 -10.35 -22.90 22.93
CA THR A 517 -11.35 -23.47 22.04
C THR A 517 -11.37 -22.79 20.67
N GLU A 518 -12.04 -23.39 19.69
CA GLU A 518 -12.28 -22.74 18.40
C GLU A 518 -13.13 -21.46 18.53
N PHE A 519 -14.01 -21.42 19.52
CA PHE A 519 -14.85 -20.25 19.82
C PHE A 519 -14.02 -19.05 20.29
N ASP A 520 -12.92 -19.28 21.03
CA ASP A 520 -12.03 -18.20 21.46
C ASP A 520 -11.35 -17.53 20.25
N LEU A 521 -10.86 -18.34 19.30
CA LEU A 521 -10.29 -17.87 18.05
C LEU A 521 -11.36 -17.17 17.18
N GLN A 522 -12.57 -17.72 17.11
CA GLN A 522 -13.70 -17.14 16.37
C GLN A 522 -14.09 -15.76 16.91
N ASN A 523 -14.25 -15.63 18.23
CA ASN A 523 -14.61 -14.37 18.87
C ASN A 523 -13.51 -13.31 18.67
N ASP A 524 -12.25 -13.69 18.80
CA ASP A 524 -11.12 -12.79 18.57
C ASP A 524 -11.03 -12.33 17.10
N LEU A 525 -11.15 -13.26 16.15
CA LEU A 525 -11.16 -12.90 14.73
C LEU A 525 -12.37 -12.05 14.37
N TRP A 526 -13.56 -12.35 14.89
CA TRP A 526 -14.74 -11.53 14.65
C TRP A 526 -14.55 -10.10 15.18
N GLN A 527 -14.03 -9.93 16.40
CA GLN A 527 -13.75 -8.60 16.95
C GLN A 527 -12.70 -7.85 16.12
N TRP A 528 -11.67 -8.55 15.64
CA TRP A 528 -10.67 -7.97 14.74
C TRP A 528 -11.30 -7.49 13.43
N LEU A 529 -12.07 -8.35 12.76
CA LEU A 529 -12.69 -8.03 11.47
C LEU A 529 -13.75 -6.94 11.61
N ALA A 530 -14.56 -6.96 12.68
CA ALA A 530 -15.54 -5.91 12.96
C ALA A 530 -14.88 -4.54 13.16
N GLY A 531 -13.69 -4.50 13.77
CA GLY A 531 -12.93 -3.26 13.97
C GLY A 531 -12.16 -2.77 12.75
N ASN A 532 -11.75 -3.67 11.85
CA ASN A 532 -10.82 -3.35 10.75
C ASN A 532 -11.42 -3.50 9.35
N PHE A 533 -12.60 -4.10 9.21
CA PHE A 533 -13.28 -4.29 7.93
C PHE A 533 -14.77 -3.88 7.97
N PRO A 534 -15.05 -2.58 8.17
CA PRO A 534 -16.41 -2.09 8.45
C PRO A 534 -17.37 -2.17 7.25
N SER A 535 -16.86 -2.32 6.03
CA SER A 535 -17.69 -2.45 4.82
C SER A 535 -18.29 -3.84 4.61
N CYS A 536 -18.04 -4.78 5.53
CA CYS A 536 -18.53 -6.16 5.49
C CYS A 536 -19.63 -6.39 6.55
N ASP A 537 -20.78 -6.95 6.15
CA ASP A 537 -21.82 -7.41 7.07
C ASP A 537 -21.35 -8.69 7.79
N LEU A 538 -20.67 -8.49 8.91
CA LEU A 538 -20.07 -9.55 9.72
C LEU A 538 -21.03 -10.07 10.78
N LYS A 539 -21.35 -11.36 10.71
CA LYS A 539 -22.20 -12.05 11.68
C LYS A 539 -21.49 -13.30 12.17
N THR A 540 -21.77 -13.70 13.42
CA THR A 540 -21.31 -14.97 13.98
C THR A 540 -22.50 -15.91 14.17
N GLU A 541 -22.25 -17.22 14.10
CA GLU A 541 -23.22 -18.25 14.44
C GLU A 541 -24.53 -18.18 13.63
N VAL A 542 -24.44 -17.87 12.34
CA VAL A 542 -25.62 -17.69 11.47
C VAL A 542 -26.20 -19.05 11.11
N GLU A 543 -27.41 -19.34 11.60
CA GLU A 543 -28.19 -20.53 11.25
C GLU A 543 -28.78 -20.45 9.83
N GLY A 544 -29.02 -21.62 9.21
CA GLY A 544 -29.71 -21.72 7.91
C GLY A 544 -28.80 -21.53 6.69
N VAL A 545 -27.49 -21.41 6.88
CA VAL A 545 -26.52 -21.38 5.78
C VAL A 545 -26.15 -22.82 5.41
N ALA A 546 -26.49 -23.25 4.19
CA ALA A 546 -26.20 -24.60 3.68
C ALA A 546 -26.69 -25.73 4.62
N THR A 547 -27.82 -25.53 5.32
CA THR A 547 -28.41 -26.44 6.32
C THR A 547 -27.62 -26.58 7.64
N GLY A 548 -26.59 -25.76 7.85
CA GLY A 548 -25.79 -25.71 9.08
C GLY A 548 -25.70 -24.30 9.69
N ARG A 549 -24.71 -24.13 10.57
CA ARG A 549 -24.41 -22.89 11.31
C ARG A 549 -23.00 -22.44 10.96
N ALA A 550 -22.88 -21.27 10.33
CA ALA A 550 -21.59 -20.73 9.92
C ALA A 550 -20.91 -19.99 11.10
N ASP A 551 -19.63 -20.29 11.33
CA ASP A 551 -18.88 -19.70 12.45
C ASP A 551 -18.73 -18.18 12.29
N ILE A 552 -18.23 -17.72 11.12
CA ILE A 552 -18.25 -16.31 10.73
C ILE A 552 -18.81 -16.18 9.31
N TYR A 553 -19.82 -15.33 9.19
CA TYR A 553 -20.45 -14.92 7.95
C TYR A 553 -20.02 -13.50 7.58
N ALA A 554 -19.58 -13.31 6.35
CA ALA A 554 -19.18 -12.04 5.78
C ALA A 554 -20.04 -11.72 4.54
N GLY A 555 -20.96 -10.76 4.66
CA GLY A 555 -21.88 -10.37 3.58
C GLY A 555 -21.46 -9.09 2.85
N PHE A 556 -21.54 -9.11 1.52
CA PHE A 556 -21.21 -7.97 0.63
C PHE A 556 -22.40 -7.57 -0.26
N GLY A 557 -23.62 -7.91 0.18
CA GLY A 557 -24.84 -7.69 -0.58
C GLY A 557 -25.08 -8.71 -1.70
N THR A 558 -24.20 -8.77 -2.71
CA THR A 558 -24.35 -9.65 -3.89
C THR A 558 -23.77 -11.04 -3.69
N HIS A 559 -22.73 -11.15 -2.86
CA HIS A 559 -22.05 -12.38 -2.53
C HIS A 559 -21.73 -12.43 -1.03
N ARG A 560 -21.29 -13.60 -0.58
CA ARG A 560 -20.88 -13.81 0.82
C ARG A 560 -19.66 -14.72 0.89
N LEU A 561 -18.85 -14.48 1.91
CA LEU A 561 -17.72 -15.31 2.28
C LEU A 561 -18.00 -15.93 3.64
N ILE A 562 -17.54 -17.17 3.82
CA ILE A 562 -17.68 -17.90 5.08
C ILE A 562 -16.29 -18.26 5.57
N ILE A 563 -16.07 -18.04 6.86
CA ILE A 563 -14.87 -18.47 7.58
C ILE A 563 -15.30 -19.57 8.54
N GLU A 564 -14.89 -20.79 8.24
CA GLU A 564 -15.06 -21.94 9.13
C GLU A 564 -13.88 -21.98 10.10
N MET A 565 -14.16 -22.19 11.39
CA MET A 565 -13.16 -22.19 12.45
C MET A 565 -13.04 -23.59 13.05
N LYS A 566 -11.81 -24.01 13.31
CA LYS A 566 -11.51 -25.31 13.91
C LYS A 566 -10.42 -25.22 14.96
N ARG A 567 -10.44 -26.17 15.89
CA ARG A 567 -9.29 -26.45 16.78
C ARG A 567 -8.59 -27.73 16.36
N HIS A 568 -7.26 -27.72 16.45
CA HIS A 568 -6.42 -28.88 16.22
C HIS A 568 -5.40 -29.06 17.35
N HIS A 569 -5.36 -30.26 17.92
CA HIS A 569 -4.31 -30.67 18.86
C HIS A 569 -3.20 -31.41 18.10
N GLY A 570 -1.96 -31.01 18.32
CA GLY A 570 -0.81 -31.52 17.56
C GLY A 570 -0.40 -30.59 16.43
N HIS A 571 0.69 -30.93 15.74
CA HIS A 571 1.23 -30.08 14.69
C HIS A 571 0.29 -30.07 13.48
N LEU A 572 -0.03 -28.88 12.98
CA LEU A 572 -0.92 -28.66 11.86
C LEU A 572 -0.12 -28.34 10.60
N ASP A 573 -0.07 -29.31 9.69
CA ASP A 573 0.38 -29.14 8.32
C ASP A 573 -0.80 -29.14 7.31
N LYS A 574 -0.48 -28.99 6.02
CA LYS A 574 -1.48 -28.94 4.95
C LYS A 574 -2.32 -30.21 4.87
N ASP A 575 -1.69 -31.38 5.03
CA ASP A 575 -2.38 -32.67 4.95
C ASP A 575 -3.34 -32.86 6.14
N ALA A 576 -2.92 -32.45 7.33
CA ALA A 576 -3.75 -32.46 8.54
C ALA A 576 -4.93 -31.48 8.43
N ALA A 577 -4.78 -30.35 7.74
CA ALA A 577 -5.85 -29.38 7.52
C ALA A 577 -6.92 -29.87 6.52
N ARG A 578 -6.54 -30.71 5.54
CA ARG A 578 -7.47 -31.24 4.52
C ARG A 578 -8.69 -31.97 5.08
N LYS A 579 -8.59 -32.55 6.28
CA LYS A 579 -9.72 -33.20 6.95
C LYS A 579 -10.88 -32.24 7.28
N TYR A 580 -10.61 -30.93 7.34
CA TYR A 580 -11.62 -29.91 7.62
C TYR A 580 -12.18 -29.22 6.36
N CYS A 581 -11.51 -29.38 5.20
CA CYS A 581 -11.89 -28.69 3.95
C CYS A 581 -13.31 -29.01 3.49
N ASN A 582 -13.76 -30.26 3.63
CA ASN A 582 -15.12 -30.65 3.25
C ASN A 582 -16.20 -29.90 4.05
N GLN A 583 -15.93 -29.60 5.32
CA GLN A 583 -16.85 -28.85 6.16
C GLN A 583 -16.90 -27.38 5.76
N ALA A 584 -15.74 -26.75 5.56
CA ALA A 584 -15.65 -25.36 5.09
C ALA A 584 -16.26 -25.18 3.69
N GLY A 585 -16.03 -26.11 2.77
CA GLY A 585 -16.56 -26.05 1.41
C GLY A 585 -18.07 -26.29 1.30
N ALA A 586 -18.71 -26.88 2.31
CA ALA A 586 -20.15 -27.12 2.31
C ALA A 586 -20.96 -25.81 2.18
N TYR A 587 -20.44 -24.72 2.74
CA TYR A 587 -21.10 -23.41 2.72
C TYR A 587 -21.05 -22.69 1.37
N GLN A 588 -20.18 -23.14 0.46
CA GLN A 588 -20.01 -22.55 -0.87
C GLN A 588 -21.08 -23.01 -1.87
N ASN A 589 -22.00 -23.90 -1.47
CA ASN A 589 -22.94 -24.54 -2.39
C ASN A 589 -23.87 -23.58 -3.12
N THR A 590 -24.37 -22.54 -2.45
CA THR A 590 -25.37 -21.61 -3.01
C THR A 590 -24.83 -20.20 -3.25
N ASN A 591 -23.51 -20.00 -3.19
CA ASN A 591 -22.85 -18.71 -3.41
C ASN A 591 -21.46 -18.94 -4.04
N VAL A 592 -20.57 -17.95 -4.00
CA VAL A 592 -19.21 -18.04 -4.57
C VAL A 592 -18.45 -19.27 -4.07
N LYS A 593 -17.59 -19.84 -4.93
CA LYS A 593 -16.77 -21.03 -4.65
C LYS A 593 -15.49 -20.70 -3.85
N LEU A 594 -15.55 -19.63 -3.07
CA LEU A 594 -14.46 -19.04 -2.27
C LEU A 594 -14.84 -19.04 -0.79
N GLY A 595 -13.85 -19.19 0.09
CA GLY A 595 -14.04 -19.12 1.53
C GLY A 595 -12.72 -19.29 2.30
N PHE A 596 -12.83 -19.26 3.62
CA PHE A 596 -11.68 -19.35 4.52
C PHE A 596 -11.84 -20.50 5.52
N LEU A 597 -10.71 -21.06 5.94
CA LEU A 597 -10.62 -22.05 7.00
C LEU A 597 -9.59 -21.57 8.03
N GLY A 598 -10.06 -21.19 9.21
CA GLY A 598 -9.21 -20.78 10.34
C GLY A 598 -8.99 -21.94 11.29
N ILE A 599 -7.73 -22.21 11.68
CA ILE A 599 -7.42 -23.32 12.60
C ILE A 599 -6.55 -22.83 13.77
N LEU A 600 -7.04 -23.02 14.99
CA LEU A 600 -6.27 -22.84 16.22
C LEU A 600 -5.38 -24.09 16.43
N GLU A 601 -4.06 -23.91 16.32
CA GLU A 601 -3.07 -24.99 16.51
C GLU A 601 -2.61 -25.02 17.98
N ILE A 602 -3.04 -26.04 18.71
CA ILE A 602 -2.64 -26.30 20.09
C ILE A 602 -1.56 -27.38 20.12
N VAL A 603 -0.31 -26.95 20.33
CA VAL A 603 0.87 -27.83 20.45
C VAL A 603 1.62 -27.48 21.72
N GLU A 604 2.11 -28.50 22.41
CA GLU A 604 3.14 -28.30 23.43
C GLU A 604 4.50 -28.12 22.75
N ARG A 605 4.95 -26.86 22.60
CA ARG A 605 6.14 -26.54 21.81
C ARG A 605 7.40 -26.45 22.68
N SER A 606 8.46 -27.12 22.22
CA SER A 606 9.86 -26.90 22.62
C SER A 606 10.56 -25.84 21.77
N ASP A 607 10.07 -25.62 20.56
CA ASP A 607 10.68 -24.80 19.51
C ASP A 607 9.80 -23.57 19.19
N PRO A 608 10.33 -22.58 18.45
CA PRO A 608 9.55 -21.41 18.04
C PRO A 608 8.25 -21.79 17.30
N PRO A 609 7.19 -20.98 17.41
CA PRO A 609 6.01 -21.17 16.58
C PRO A 609 6.38 -20.98 15.10
N ALA A 610 5.53 -21.54 14.25
CA ALA A 610 5.61 -21.40 12.81
C ALA A 610 5.74 -19.95 12.32
N SER A 611 6.43 -19.74 11.21
CA SER A 611 6.50 -18.41 10.59
C SER A 611 5.18 -18.03 9.91
N LEU A 612 4.97 -16.74 9.69
CA LEU A 612 3.75 -16.22 9.06
C LEU A 612 3.52 -16.83 7.67
N GLU A 613 4.57 -17.08 6.89
CA GLU A 613 4.52 -17.72 5.57
C GLU A 613 3.96 -19.13 5.61
N GLU A 614 4.26 -19.85 6.68
CA GLU A 614 3.77 -21.20 6.86
C GLU A 614 2.37 -21.20 7.49
N CYS A 615 1.89 -20.04 7.95
CA CYS A 615 0.60 -19.92 8.60
C CYS A 615 -0.57 -19.67 7.66
N VAL A 616 -0.34 -19.29 6.40
CA VAL A 616 -1.42 -19.01 5.44
C VAL A 616 -1.13 -19.69 4.11
N TRP A 617 -2.07 -20.47 3.59
CA TRP A 617 -1.92 -21.14 2.30
C TRP A 617 -3.25 -21.37 1.59
N TYR A 618 -3.16 -21.61 0.28
CA TYR A 618 -4.29 -21.91 -0.60
C TYR A 618 -4.46 -23.43 -0.77
N GLU A 619 -5.72 -23.88 -0.76
CA GLU A 619 -6.15 -25.24 -1.11
C GLU A 619 -7.29 -25.16 -2.13
N SER A 620 -7.28 -26.08 -3.10
CA SER A 620 -8.44 -26.35 -3.94
C SER A 620 -8.77 -27.84 -3.91
N PHE A 621 -10.07 -28.15 -3.94
CA PHE A 621 -10.52 -29.54 -3.93
C PHE A 621 -11.88 -29.67 -4.62
N VAL A 622 -12.17 -30.89 -5.08
CA VAL A 622 -13.48 -31.23 -5.66
C VAL A 622 -14.20 -32.14 -4.66
N PRO A 623 -15.33 -31.72 -4.08
CA PRO A 623 -16.12 -32.56 -3.19
C PRO A 623 -16.54 -33.87 -3.88
N HIS A 624 -16.62 -34.96 -3.12
CA HIS A 624 -17.03 -36.25 -3.67
C HIS A 624 -18.42 -36.15 -4.34
N GLY A 625 -18.52 -36.56 -5.61
CA GLY A 625 -19.75 -36.46 -6.41
C GLY A 625 -20.02 -35.09 -7.03
N SER A 626 -19.14 -34.10 -6.84
CA SER A 626 -19.19 -32.79 -7.51
C SER A 626 -18.31 -32.76 -8.76
N GLN A 627 -18.65 -31.89 -9.71
CA GLN A 627 -17.77 -31.49 -10.83
C GLN A 627 -17.23 -30.06 -10.66
N VAL A 628 -17.66 -29.37 -9.61
CA VAL A 628 -17.29 -27.98 -9.32
C VAL A 628 -16.20 -27.93 -8.25
N THR A 629 -15.06 -27.33 -8.61
CA THR A 629 -13.92 -27.07 -7.72
C THR A 629 -14.29 -26.02 -6.67
N ARG A 630 -13.79 -26.24 -5.45
CA ARG A 630 -13.94 -25.36 -4.29
C ARG A 630 -12.56 -24.82 -3.92
N HIS A 631 -12.52 -23.55 -3.57
CA HIS A 631 -11.28 -22.83 -3.29
C HIS A 631 -11.34 -22.29 -1.86
N LEU A 632 -10.29 -22.55 -1.09
CA LEU A 632 -10.17 -22.13 0.31
C LEU A 632 -8.80 -21.52 0.56
N VAL A 633 -8.78 -20.42 1.30
CA VAL A 633 -7.57 -19.94 1.95
C VAL A 633 -7.60 -20.42 3.40
N THR A 634 -6.64 -21.25 3.76
CA THR A 634 -6.47 -21.75 5.12
C THR A 634 -5.48 -20.88 5.86
N PHE A 635 -5.81 -20.50 7.09
CA PHE A 635 -4.90 -19.83 8.00
C PHE A 635 -4.84 -20.54 9.34
N ARG A 636 -3.64 -20.66 9.90
CA ARG A 636 -3.43 -21.21 11.24
C ARG A 636 -2.99 -20.11 12.20
N VAL A 637 -3.50 -20.19 13.42
CA VAL A 637 -3.06 -19.36 14.54
C VAL A 637 -2.39 -20.27 15.58
N PRO A 638 -1.08 -20.11 15.82
CA PRO A 638 -0.39 -20.84 16.87
C PRO A 638 -0.92 -20.46 18.26
N GLY A 639 -1.60 -21.37 18.95
CA GLY A 639 -2.03 -21.23 20.35
C GLY A 639 -1.06 -21.91 21.33
N ASN A 640 -1.35 -21.92 22.63
CA ASN A 640 -0.42 -22.42 23.67
C ASN A 640 1.01 -21.83 23.57
N LEU A 641 1.11 -20.53 23.24
CA LEU A 641 2.36 -19.79 23.08
C LEU A 641 3.09 -19.62 24.40
N ARG A 642 4.40 -19.84 24.35
CA ARG A 642 5.32 -19.61 25.47
C ARG A 642 6.11 -18.32 25.22
N SER A 643 6.53 -17.63 26.28
CA SER A 643 7.36 -16.43 26.12
C SER A 643 8.76 -16.81 25.60
N PRO A 644 9.43 -15.99 24.76
CA PRO A 644 10.78 -16.31 24.28
C PRO A 644 11.79 -16.58 25.40
N SER A 645 11.64 -15.89 26.53
CA SER A 645 12.44 -16.09 27.75
C SER A 645 12.31 -17.48 28.38
N SER A 646 11.22 -18.19 28.11
CA SER A 646 10.97 -19.55 28.61
C SER A 646 11.52 -20.66 27.69
N LEU A 647 11.91 -20.30 26.47
CA LEU A 647 12.54 -21.20 25.49
C LEU A 647 14.08 -21.25 25.63
N SER A 648 14.66 -20.35 26.42
CA SER A 648 16.11 -20.35 26.69
C SER A 648 16.49 -21.45 27.70
N PRO A 649 17.57 -22.23 27.46
CA PRO A 649 18.08 -23.15 28.46
C PRO A 649 18.47 -22.38 29.73
N LYS A 650 17.93 -22.80 30.89
CA LYS A 650 18.22 -22.15 32.18
C LYS A 650 19.71 -22.18 32.45
N THR A 651 20.38 -21.04 32.32
CA THR A 651 21.76 -20.87 32.78
C THR A 651 21.75 -20.87 34.31
N ASN A 652 22.37 -21.88 34.92
CA ASN A 652 22.63 -21.92 36.35
C ASN A 652 23.49 -20.70 36.73
N LYS A 653 22.87 -19.64 37.25
CA LYS A 653 23.62 -18.52 37.83
C LYS A 653 24.40 -19.03 39.04
N PRO A 654 25.72 -18.78 39.14
CA PRO A 654 26.49 -19.20 40.30
C PRO A 654 25.97 -18.43 41.53
N LYS A 655 25.70 -19.16 42.61
CA LYS A 655 25.33 -18.58 43.91
C LYS A 655 26.40 -17.57 44.31
N LYS A 656 26.00 -16.31 44.57
CA LYS A 656 26.85 -15.33 45.23
C LYS A 656 27.34 -15.95 46.55
N LYS A 657 28.65 -16.12 46.68
CA LYS A 657 29.28 -16.45 47.97
C LYS A 657 29.08 -15.24 48.90
N VAL A 658 28.55 -15.52 50.08
CA VAL A 658 28.54 -14.62 51.24
C VAL A 658 29.96 -14.53 51.79
#